data_AF-E6W5E7-F1
#
_entry.id   AF-E6W5E7-F1
#
_cell.length_a   1.000
_cell.length_b   1.000
_cell.length_c   1.000
_cell.angle_alpha   90.00
_cell.angle_beta   90.00
_cell.angle_gamma   90.00
#
_symmetry.space_group_name_H-M   'P 1'
#
loop_
_entity.id
_entity.type
_entity.pdbx_description
1 polymer ?
#
loop_
_entity_poly.entity_id
_entity_poly.type
_entity_poly.pdbx_seq_one_letter_code
_entity_poly.pdbx_strand_id
1 'polypeptide(L)'
;MKRNIPQQIREKIDDKVLYQALRNFGRNYRISRDKAYSAHDFAALRTELSAVKQNSCHNIDTLFQQFKQNAEAGGAMVHQAATAEEANRIIATICQQAGATMAVKSKSMTSEETHLNSALEKEGVEVVETDLGEYLLQVGKQHPSHMVMPAIHMTRGQARDIFNDGLQAGLSEDIPAMVEFVRHHLRPSYFEAGAGITGANVAVADSGAIGIVTNEGNARLTTTLPPVHIVLLGYEKLVPSFTDALKVIRMLPKSATGQTISTYVTWIQGQEVTPAGEAKQMHYVFLDNGRLKYKNDQDVNQALGCIRCGSCANVCPVYELLGGHVFGDVYIGAIGLIYTSMFGDAKLANALQKLCSSCMACSANCPAGIDLHAIIAHLRLRYGKEHGVPLLKRAIYGGMLANPSLFRAAMKTASFAQKPLVDKHSGLMNLPLPGSHNFRKLPRFESATFSDRMKQHPTKISTKKVFFYPGCAVEYFYPQMGTALVNLLEKAGYQVDYPDKAVCCGLPAHFGGDAQSAGKTVDQCLDHFRNPDDYEAILVLCPSCGSAMQHEFPHYAAAGQHEELSQRVAAKTMTLASFVEKAGLQFQSGGHQKVTYHVPCHMGRGMGSSAADLLKSLLGEQFAPMEHADVCCGFAGSYSVDYPQVSAGILGKKLEHAAATGASTLITDCPGCVMQIGGGAAKQEMDMQVVHLSTFLENLESRG
;
A
#
# COMPACT_ATOMS: atom_id res chain seq x y z
N MET A 1 -25.92 -1.09 7.33
CA MET A 1 -25.86 -2.57 7.35
C MET A 1 -24.43 -2.98 7.73
N LYS A 2 -24.20 -3.93 8.65
CA LYS A 2 -22.83 -4.34 9.01
C LYS A 2 -22.18 -5.06 7.81
N ARG A 3 -21.03 -4.56 7.32
CA ARG A 3 -20.29 -5.19 6.21
C ARG A 3 -19.75 -6.55 6.63
N ASN A 4 -20.06 -7.59 5.86
CA ASN A 4 -19.51 -8.93 6.03
C ASN A 4 -18.27 -9.09 5.14
N ILE A 5 -17.11 -8.62 5.62
CA ILE A 5 -15.87 -8.60 4.84
C ILE A 5 -15.49 -9.98 4.28
N PRO A 6 -15.52 -11.10 5.06
CA PRO A 6 -15.23 -12.42 4.50
C PRO A 6 -16.15 -12.85 3.36
N GLN A 7 -17.44 -12.49 3.42
CA GLN A 7 -18.38 -12.77 2.33
C GLN A 7 -18.07 -11.92 1.10
N GLN A 8 -17.84 -10.61 1.28
CA GLN A 8 -17.48 -9.70 0.19
C GLN A 8 -16.19 -10.12 -0.52
N ILE A 9 -15.20 -10.63 0.23
CA ILE A 9 -13.98 -11.20 -0.36
C ILE A 9 -14.30 -12.36 -1.30
N ARG A 10 -15.15 -13.30 -0.89
CA ARG A 10 -15.54 -14.44 -1.73
C ARG A 10 -16.23 -13.97 -3.00
N GLU A 11 -17.22 -13.09 -2.86
CA GLU A 11 -17.98 -12.54 -3.99
C GLU A 11 -17.08 -11.83 -5.00
N LYS A 12 -16.09 -11.05 -4.53
CA LYS A 12 -15.22 -10.25 -5.40
C LYS A 12 -14.07 -11.03 -6.02
N ILE A 13 -13.57 -12.06 -5.36
CA ILE A 13 -12.55 -12.94 -5.95
C ILE A 13 -13.12 -13.74 -7.14
N ASP A 14 -14.42 -14.08 -7.09
CA ASP A 14 -15.09 -14.80 -8.18
C ASP A 14 -15.56 -13.85 -9.30
N ASP A 15 -15.48 -12.52 -9.11
CA ASP A 15 -15.82 -11.50 -10.10
C ASP A 15 -14.69 -11.31 -11.12
N LYS A 16 -14.74 -12.12 -12.18
CA LYS A 16 -13.76 -12.10 -13.28
C LYS A 16 -13.73 -10.75 -14.00
N VAL A 17 -14.86 -10.06 -14.09
CA VAL A 17 -14.97 -8.77 -14.79
C VAL A 17 -14.21 -7.70 -14.02
N LEU A 18 -14.48 -7.58 -12.72
CA LEU A 18 -13.75 -6.71 -11.82
C LEU A 18 -12.24 -6.99 -11.87
N TYR A 19 -11.86 -8.25 -11.71
CA TYR A 19 -10.46 -8.64 -11.69
C TYR A 19 -9.75 -8.26 -12.98
N GLN A 20 -10.35 -8.53 -14.16
CA GLN A 20 -9.76 -8.16 -15.45
C GLN A 20 -9.64 -6.64 -15.61
N ALA A 21 -10.68 -5.88 -15.23
CA ALA A 21 -10.65 -4.41 -15.30
C ALA A 21 -9.50 -3.83 -14.46
N LEU A 22 -9.41 -4.24 -13.19
CA LEU A 22 -8.38 -3.76 -12.27
C LEU A 22 -6.98 -4.26 -12.64
N ARG A 23 -6.84 -5.51 -13.10
CA ARG A 23 -5.56 -6.07 -13.56
C ARG A 23 -5.01 -5.31 -14.76
N ASN A 24 -5.85 -5.05 -15.77
CA ASN A 24 -5.46 -4.30 -16.97
C ASN A 24 -5.08 -2.87 -16.60
N PHE A 25 -5.88 -2.22 -15.76
CA PHE A 25 -5.58 -0.89 -15.27
C PHE A 25 -4.26 -0.85 -14.48
N GLY A 26 -4.06 -1.75 -13.51
CA GLY A 26 -2.85 -1.79 -12.67
C GLY A 26 -1.57 -2.01 -13.46
N ARG A 27 -1.62 -2.79 -14.55
CA ARG A 27 -0.51 -2.97 -15.50
C ARG A 27 -0.23 -1.67 -16.26
N ASN A 28 -1.24 -1.11 -16.92
CA ASN A 28 -1.08 0.09 -17.75
C ASN A 28 -0.70 1.32 -16.94
N TYR A 29 -1.24 1.45 -15.72
CA TYR A 29 -0.94 2.54 -14.80
C TYR A 29 0.56 2.64 -14.48
N ARG A 30 1.23 1.50 -14.20
CA ARG A 30 2.67 1.50 -13.89
C ARG A 30 3.48 2.04 -15.06
N ILE A 31 3.21 1.54 -16.26
CA ILE A 31 3.88 1.98 -17.49
C ILE A 31 3.66 3.48 -17.72
N SER A 32 2.41 3.95 -17.66
CA SER A 32 2.09 5.36 -17.87
C SER A 32 2.70 6.26 -16.81
N ARG A 33 2.69 5.84 -15.54
CA ARG A 33 3.30 6.59 -14.44
C ARG A 33 4.81 6.69 -14.60
N ASP A 34 5.49 5.59 -14.90
CA ASP A 34 6.94 5.59 -15.08
C ASP A 34 7.33 6.49 -16.26
N LYS A 35 6.56 6.45 -17.36
CA LYS A 35 6.71 7.39 -18.47
C LYS A 35 6.48 8.85 -18.05
N ALA A 36 5.46 9.14 -17.24
CA ALA A 36 5.17 10.50 -16.78
C ALA A 36 6.26 11.08 -15.88
N TYR A 37 7.06 10.21 -15.23
CA TYR A 37 8.20 10.60 -14.40
C TYR A 37 9.55 10.44 -15.10
N SER A 38 9.64 9.96 -16.34
CA SER A 38 10.92 9.63 -16.98
C SER A 38 11.87 10.83 -17.14
N ALA A 39 11.33 12.05 -17.21
CA ALA A 39 12.09 13.30 -17.30
C ALA A 39 12.24 14.01 -15.93
N HIS A 40 11.96 13.31 -14.83
CA HIS A 40 11.88 13.90 -13.50
C HIS A 40 12.53 12.99 -12.45
N ASP A 41 13.23 13.60 -11.49
CA ASP A 41 13.65 12.89 -10.28
C ASP A 41 12.45 12.76 -9.33
N PHE A 42 11.80 11.59 -9.33
CA PHE A 42 10.67 11.31 -8.44
C PHE A 42 11.05 11.46 -6.96
N ALA A 43 12.27 11.09 -6.56
CA ALA A 43 12.70 11.15 -5.16
C ALA A 43 12.86 12.61 -4.71
N ALA A 44 13.49 13.46 -5.53
CA ALA A 44 13.61 14.88 -5.24
C ALA A 44 12.24 15.58 -5.16
N LEU A 45 11.35 15.31 -6.13
CA LEU A 45 10.00 15.88 -6.13
C LEU A 45 9.14 15.40 -4.95
N ARG A 46 9.30 14.13 -4.56
CA ARG A 46 8.65 13.56 -3.39
C ARG A 46 9.11 14.27 -2.11
N THR A 47 10.41 14.50 -1.95
CA THR A 47 10.97 15.22 -0.79
C THR A 47 10.44 16.65 -0.72
N GLU A 48 10.43 17.36 -1.86
CA GLU A 48 9.92 18.73 -1.96
C GLU A 48 8.45 18.82 -1.56
N LEU A 49 7.60 17.95 -2.14
CA LEU A 49 6.17 17.93 -1.81
C LEU A 49 5.91 17.50 -0.36
N SER A 50 6.66 16.52 0.14
CA SER A 50 6.54 16.06 1.53
C SER A 50 6.81 17.21 2.51
N ALA A 51 7.87 17.99 2.28
CA ALA A 51 8.20 19.14 3.12
C ALA A 51 7.06 20.18 3.13
N VAL A 52 6.49 20.50 1.97
CA VAL A 52 5.34 21.41 1.86
C VAL A 52 4.14 20.90 2.65
N LYS A 53 3.80 19.61 2.51
CA LYS A 53 2.63 19.04 3.17
C LYS A 53 2.83 18.92 4.68
N GLN A 54 4.03 18.59 5.16
CA GLN A 54 4.37 18.59 6.58
C GLN A 54 4.28 20.00 7.17
N ASN A 55 4.87 20.99 6.49
CA ASN A 55 4.77 22.40 6.89
C ASN A 55 3.31 22.88 6.95
N SER A 56 2.49 22.47 5.97
CA SER A 56 1.07 22.82 5.93
C SER A 56 0.28 22.19 7.09
N CYS A 57 0.59 20.94 7.43
CA CYS A 57 -0.03 20.24 8.56
C CYS A 57 0.33 20.90 9.90
N HIS A 58 1.59 21.31 10.07
CA HIS A 58 2.05 21.95 11.30
C HIS A 58 1.44 23.35 11.50
N ASN A 59 1.28 24.11 10.42
CA ASN A 59 0.79 25.49 10.45
C ASN A 59 -0.70 25.61 10.07
N ILE A 60 -1.47 24.53 10.18
CA ILE A 60 -2.80 24.44 9.60
C ILE A 60 -3.76 25.54 10.10
N ASP A 61 -3.68 25.91 11.38
CA ASP A 61 -4.52 26.96 11.98
C ASP A 61 -4.15 28.34 11.42
N THR A 62 -2.86 28.66 11.36
CA THR A 62 -2.35 29.92 10.80
C THR A 62 -2.69 30.05 9.31
N LEU A 63 -2.50 28.96 8.55
CA LEU A 63 -2.85 28.92 7.13
C LEU A 63 -4.34 29.10 6.91
N PHE A 64 -5.18 28.52 7.78
CA PHE A 64 -6.62 28.72 7.71
C PHE A 64 -7.00 30.19 7.97
N GLN A 65 -6.44 30.84 9.00
CA GLN A 65 -6.72 32.26 9.27
C GLN A 65 -6.29 33.15 8.10
N GLN A 66 -5.11 32.88 7.53
CA GLN A 66 -4.62 33.62 6.37
C GLN A 66 -5.52 33.40 5.13
N PHE A 67 -5.91 32.15 4.86
CA PHE A 67 -6.85 31.82 3.79
C PHE A 67 -8.17 32.57 3.98
N LYS A 68 -8.72 32.52 5.20
CA LYS A 68 -10.00 33.14 5.55
C LYS A 68 -9.97 34.64 5.26
N GLN A 69 -8.97 35.34 5.79
CA GLN A 69 -8.80 36.78 5.58
C GLN A 69 -8.75 37.14 4.09
N ASN A 70 -7.96 36.40 3.30
CA ASN A 70 -7.78 36.68 1.89
C ASN A 70 -9.03 36.33 1.05
N ALA A 71 -9.70 35.23 1.39
CA ALA A 71 -10.95 34.84 0.73
C ALA A 71 -12.08 35.84 1.01
N GLU A 72 -12.23 36.30 2.27
CA GLU A 72 -13.22 37.30 2.66
C GLU A 72 -12.93 38.68 2.06
N ALA A 73 -11.66 39.07 1.94
CA ALA A 73 -11.26 40.27 1.21
C ALA A 73 -11.62 40.21 -0.29
N GLY A 74 -11.67 39.00 -0.87
CA GLY A 74 -12.17 38.74 -2.22
C GLY A 74 -13.70 38.61 -2.33
N GLY A 75 -14.43 38.87 -1.24
CA GLY A 75 -15.89 38.81 -1.17
C GLY A 75 -16.48 37.42 -0.88
N ALA A 76 -15.66 36.38 -0.67
CA ALA A 76 -16.18 35.06 -0.35
C ALA A 76 -16.59 34.95 1.14
N MET A 77 -17.45 33.98 1.46
CA MET A 77 -17.88 33.66 2.82
C MET A 77 -17.21 32.37 3.28
N VAL A 78 -16.55 32.39 4.44
CA VAL A 78 -15.80 31.24 4.94
C VAL A 78 -16.46 30.67 6.19
N HIS A 79 -16.87 29.41 6.09
CA HIS A 79 -17.56 28.63 7.11
C HIS A 79 -16.65 27.54 7.65
N GLN A 80 -16.82 27.20 8.92
CA GLN A 80 -16.14 26.08 9.57
C GLN A 80 -17.19 25.09 10.04
N ALA A 81 -16.94 23.81 9.83
CA ALA A 81 -17.77 22.72 10.28
C ALA A 81 -16.94 21.72 11.07
N ALA A 82 -17.30 21.49 12.33
CA ALA A 82 -16.66 20.51 13.19
C ALA A 82 -16.98 19.08 12.74
N THR A 83 -18.21 18.84 12.26
CA THR A 83 -18.69 17.50 11.87
C THR A 83 -19.31 17.49 10.46
N ALA A 84 -19.49 16.28 9.92
CA ALA A 84 -20.21 16.06 8.67
C ALA A 84 -21.64 16.64 8.70
N GLU A 85 -22.36 16.46 9.81
CA GLU A 85 -23.73 16.96 9.98
C GLU A 85 -23.78 18.50 9.98
N GLU A 86 -22.80 19.14 10.61
CA GLU A 86 -22.69 20.60 10.61
C GLU A 86 -22.40 21.15 9.21
N ALA A 87 -21.47 20.52 8.47
CA ALA A 87 -21.19 20.91 7.09
C ALA A 87 -22.43 20.77 6.21
N ASN A 88 -23.15 19.65 6.33
CA ASN A 88 -24.40 19.44 5.59
C ASN A 88 -25.46 20.50 5.94
N ARG A 89 -25.61 20.87 7.21
CA ARG A 89 -26.54 21.92 7.64
C ARG A 89 -26.19 23.29 7.10
N ILE A 90 -24.90 23.64 7.09
CA ILE A 90 -24.40 24.91 6.52
C ILE A 90 -24.74 24.96 5.03
N ILE A 91 -24.41 23.90 4.29
CA ILE A 91 -24.66 23.82 2.84
C ILE A 91 -26.16 23.87 2.54
N ALA A 92 -26.98 23.11 3.28
CA ALA A 92 -28.44 23.15 3.13
C ALA A 92 -29.01 24.55 3.38
N THR A 93 -28.55 25.23 4.44
CA THR A 93 -28.94 26.62 4.73
C THR A 93 -28.59 27.56 3.58
N ILE A 94 -27.40 27.42 2.99
CA ILE A 94 -26.96 28.24 1.85
C ILE A 94 -27.89 27.98 0.65
N CYS A 95 -28.18 26.72 0.33
CA CYS A 95 -29.11 26.37 -0.76
C CYS A 95 -30.51 26.95 -0.53
N GLN A 96 -31.03 26.86 0.70
CA GLN A 96 -32.34 27.41 1.06
C GLN A 96 -32.39 28.94 0.95
N GLN A 97 -31.35 29.63 1.43
CA GLN A 97 -31.24 31.10 1.32
C GLN A 97 -31.16 31.57 -0.14
N ALA A 98 -30.54 30.76 -1.00
CA ALA A 98 -30.48 31.00 -2.44
C ALA A 98 -31.76 30.62 -3.19
N GLY A 99 -32.76 30.02 -2.51
CA GLY A 99 -33.95 29.47 -3.16
C GLY A 99 -33.65 28.31 -4.12
N ALA A 100 -32.52 27.63 -3.94
CA ALA A 100 -32.08 26.55 -4.82
C ALA A 100 -32.87 25.28 -4.54
N THR A 101 -33.70 24.86 -5.50
CA THR A 101 -34.38 23.55 -5.51
C THR A 101 -33.52 22.44 -6.13
N MET A 102 -32.47 22.82 -6.86
CA MET A 102 -31.51 21.92 -7.49
C MET A 102 -30.08 22.45 -7.30
N ALA A 103 -29.15 21.53 -7.07
CA ALA A 103 -27.72 21.78 -7.04
C ALA A 103 -26.98 20.82 -7.99
N VAL A 104 -26.10 21.37 -8.82
CA VAL A 104 -25.15 20.56 -9.59
C VAL A 104 -23.87 20.39 -8.79
N LYS A 105 -23.33 19.17 -8.73
CA LYS A 105 -22.14 18.87 -7.95
C LYS A 105 -21.04 18.31 -8.84
N SER A 106 -19.83 18.87 -8.70
CA SER A 106 -18.62 18.25 -9.23
C SER A 106 -18.03 17.30 -8.18
N LYS A 107 -17.40 16.25 -8.67
CA LYS A 107 -16.87 15.18 -7.83
C LYS A 107 -16.04 15.70 -6.66
N SER A 108 -16.39 15.26 -5.45
CA SER A 108 -15.65 15.55 -4.23
C SER A 108 -15.73 14.40 -3.24
N MET A 109 -14.59 13.81 -2.88
CA MET A 109 -14.55 12.77 -1.84
C MET A 109 -15.00 13.30 -0.47
N THR A 110 -14.84 14.60 -0.20
CA THR A 110 -15.33 15.20 1.04
C THR A 110 -16.86 15.22 1.07
N SER A 111 -17.53 15.36 -0.08
CA SER A 111 -18.99 15.23 -0.14
C SER A 111 -19.49 13.79 0.03
N GLU A 112 -18.70 12.80 -0.40
CA GLU A 112 -18.96 11.38 -0.12
C GLU A 112 -18.78 11.07 1.38
N GLU A 113 -17.77 11.66 2.01
CA GLU A 113 -17.51 11.55 3.46
C GLU A 113 -18.66 12.07 4.30
N THR A 114 -19.34 13.14 3.87
CA THR A 114 -20.48 13.70 4.61
C THR A 114 -21.84 13.15 4.16
N HIS A 115 -21.89 12.29 3.14
CA HIS A 115 -23.13 11.85 2.50
C HIS A 115 -24.01 13.04 2.04
N LEU A 116 -23.37 14.06 1.46
CA LEU A 116 -24.00 15.36 1.19
C LEU A 116 -25.25 15.24 0.31
N ASN A 117 -25.24 14.40 -0.73
CA ASN A 117 -26.38 14.27 -1.66
C ASN A 117 -27.64 13.88 -0.89
N SER A 118 -27.58 12.79 -0.11
CA SER A 118 -28.71 12.33 0.70
C SER A 118 -29.11 13.30 1.81
N ALA A 119 -28.22 14.19 2.26
CA ALA A 119 -28.55 15.22 3.23
C ALA A 119 -29.34 16.37 2.56
N LEU A 120 -28.91 16.82 1.39
CA LEU A 120 -29.57 17.88 0.63
C LEU A 120 -30.93 17.43 0.05
N GLU A 121 -31.03 16.19 -0.43
CA GLU A 121 -32.28 15.60 -0.92
C GLU A 121 -33.38 15.58 0.16
N LYS A 122 -33.01 15.34 1.43
CA LYS A 122 -33.96 15.39 2.57
C LYS A 122 -34.46 16.79 2.87
N GLU A 123 -33.67 17.79 2.51
CA GLU A 123 -34.01 19.22 2.65
C GLU A 123 -34.70 19.77 1.40
N GLY A 124 -35.06 18.91 0.43
CA GLY A 124 -35.80 19.28 -0.78
C GLY A 124 -34.93 19.85 -1.90
N VAL A 125 -33.61 19.68 -1.84
CA VAL A 125 -32.68 20.10 -2.89
C VAL A 125 -32.25 18.87 -3.69
N GLU A 126 -32.64 18.79 -4.96
CA GLU A 126 -32.17 17.75 -5.87
C GLU A 126 -30.68 17.95 -6.15
N VAL A 127 -29.87 16.90 -6.01
CA VAL A 127 -28.43 16.96 -6.29
C VAL A 127 -28.12 16.16 -7.54
N VAL A 128 -27.52 16.80 -8.54
CA VAL A 128 -27.12 16.14 -9.79
C VAL A 128 -25.60 16.06 -9.88
N GLU A 129 -25.05 14.85 -9.92
CA GLU A 129 -23.63 14.64 -10.18
C GLU A 129 -23.28 15.03 -11.62
N THR A 130 -22.16 15.72 -11.78
CA THR A 130 -21.74 16.25 -13.09
C THR A 130 -20.53 15.57 -13.68
N ASP A 131 -19.78 14.80 -12.87
CA ASP A 131 -18.70 13.93 -13.35
C ASP A 131 -19.34 12.69 -13.98
N LEU A 132 -18.93 12.31 -15.19
CA LEU A 132 -19.58 11.21 -15.91
C LEU A 132 -19.58 9.90 -15.10
N GLY A 133 -18.48 9.63 -14.40
CA GLY A 133 -18.36 8.43 -13.59
C GLY A 133 -19.21 8.47 -12.33
N GLU A 134 -19.26 9.60 -11.63
CA GLU A 134 -20.14 9.77 -10.46
C GLU A 134 -21.62 9.75 -10.86
N TYR A 135 -21.98 10.39 -11.98
CA TYR A 135 -23.34 10.40 -12.50
C TYR A 135 -23.83 9.01 -12.89
N LEU A 136 -22.97 8.22 -13.55
CA LEU A 136 -23.26 6.82 -13.83
C LEU A 136 -23.58 6.03 -12.55
N LEU A 137 -22.82 6.26 -11.48
CA LEU A 137 -23.07 5.60 -10.20
C LEU A 137 -24.33 6.12 -9.51
N GLN A 138 -24.64 7.41 -9.64
CA GLN A 138 -25.88 8.00 -9.13
C GLN A 138 -27.10 7.36 -9.79
N VAL A 139 -27.11 7.25 -11.13
CA VAL A 139 -28.18 6.56 -11.89
C VAL A 139 -28.28 5.09 -11.45
N GLY A 140 -27.14 4.43 -11.29
CA GLY A 140 -27.06 3.04 -10.85
C GLY A 140 -27.30 2.81 -9.34
N LYS A 141 -27.47 3.87 -8.54
CA LYS A 141 -27.55 3.82 -7.06
C LYS A 141 -26.38 3.05 -6.42
N GLN A 142 -25.18 3.28 -6.94
CA GLN A 142 -23.93 2.68 -6.46
C GLN A 142 -23.02 3.74 -5.82
N HIS A 143 -22.03 3.27 -5.08
CA HIS A 143 -20.95 4.11 -4.55
C HIS A 143 -19.64 3.91 -5.34
N PRO A 144 -18.74 4.92 -5.35
CA PRO A 144 -17.45 4.83 -6.03
C PRO A 144 -16.58 3.66 -5.55
N SER A 145 -15.88 3.01 -6.48
CA SER A 145 -14.85 2.01 -6.15
C SER A 145 -13.42 2.58 -6.22
N HIS A 146 -13.25 3.82 -6.69
CA HIS A 146 -11.95 4.48 -6.78
C HIS A 146 -12.05 6.01 -6.67
N MET A 147 -11.10 6.65 -5.97
CA MET A 147 -11.11 8.11 -5.73
C MET A 147 -10.92 8.97 -6.99
N VAL A 148 -10.32 8.44 -8.05
CA VAL A 148 -10.07 9.14 -9.34
C VAL A 148 -10.98 8.66 -10.48
N MET A 149 -11.16 7.35 -10.65
CA MET A 149 -12.00 6.73 -11.69
C MET A 149 -13.16 5.97 -11.00
N PRO A 150 -14.24 6.65 -10.59
CA PRO A 150 -15.20 6.11 -9.61
C PRO A 150 -15.86 4.80 -10.05
N ALA A 151 -16.05 4.61 -11.36
CA ALA A 151 -16.63 3.43 -11.99
C ALA A 151 -15.59 2.44 -12.56
N ILE A 152 -14.35 2.39 -12.05
CA ILE A 152 -13.29 1.52 -12.61
C ILE A 152 -13.60 0.01 -12.52
N HIS A 153 -14.54 -0.38 -11.67
CA HIS A 153 -14.95 -1.76 -11.46
C HIS A 153 -15.86 -2.32 -12.55
N MET A 154 -16.36 -1.51 -13.48
CA MET A 154 -17.33 -1.93 -14.48
C MET A 154 -16.82 -1.84 -15.91
N THR A 155 -17.41 -2.65 -16.77
CA THR A 155 -17.20 -2.62 -18.22
C THR A 155 -18.05 -1.55 -18.88
N ARG A 156 -17.70 -1.24 -20.13
CA ARG A 156 -18.48 -0.33 -20.99
C ARG A 156 -19.91 -0.83 -21.22
N GLY A 157 -20.10 -2.14 -21.42
CA GLY A 157 -21.43 -2.74 -21.54
C GLY A 157 -22.28 -2.59 -20.28
N GLN A 158 -21.70 -2.81 -19.10
CA GLN A 158 -22.41 -2.57 -17.83
C GLN A 158 -22.77 -1.10 -17.62
N ALA A 159 -21.88 -0.18 -18.02
CA ALA A 159 -22.17 1.25 -17.97
C ALA A 159 -23.34 1.63 -18.91
N ARG A 160 -23.37 1.06 -20.13
CA ARG A 160 -24.51 1.20 -21.06
C ARG A 160 -25.81 0.71 -20.43
N ASP A 161 -25.79 -0.48 -19.83
CA ASP A 161 -26.99 -1.08 -19.24
C ASP A 161 -27.56 -0.22 -18.12
N ILE A 162 -26.72 0.37 -17.27
CA ILE A 162 -27.16 1.32 -16.24
C ILE A 162 -27.86 2.55 -16.85
N PHE A 163 -27.32 3.14 -17.92
CA PHE A 163 -27.98 4.26 -18.58
C PHE A 163 -29.27 3.86 -19.30
N ASN A 164 -29.32 2.68 -19.93
CA ASN A 164 -30.51 2.19 -20.58
C ASN A 164 -31.64 1.90 -19.59
N ASP A 165 -31.32 1.26 -18.46
CA ASP A 165 -32.28 0.90 -17.43
C ASP A 165 -32.73 2.14 -16.63
N GLY A 166 -31.80 3.03 -16.29
CA GLY A 166 -32.07 4.20 -15.45
C GLY A 166 -32.65 5.39 -16.19
N LEU A 167 -32.29 5.60 -17.47
CA LEU A 167 -32.66 6.78 -18.26
C LEU A 167 -33.43 6.45 -19.54
N GLN A 168 -33.75 5.17 -19.81
CA GLN A 168 -34.42 4.72 -21.03
C GLN A 168 -33.68 5.17 -22.31
N ALA A 169 -32.34 5.19 -22.25
CA ALA A 169 -31.50 5.86 -23.23
C ALA A 169 -31.41 5.17 -24.61
N GLY A 170 -31.68 3.85 -24.70
CA GLY A 170 -31.63 3.09 -25.95
C GLY A 170 -30.25 3.06 -26.62
N LEU A 171 -29.18 3.17 -25.83
CA LEU A 171 -27.80 3.30 -26.29
C LEU A 171 -27.19 1.94 -26.70
N SER A 172 -26.28 2.01 -27.68
CA SER A 172 -25.33 0.93 -27.98
C SER A 172 -24.06 1.05 -27.11
N GLU A 173 -23.08 0.14 -27.26
CA GLU A 173 -21.79 0.22 -26.54
C GLU A 173 -20.79 1.23 -27.15
N ASP A 174 -21.26 2.10 -28.05
CA ASP A 174 -20.43 3.15 -28.65
C ASP A 174 -20.13 4.28 -27.64
N ILE A 175 -18.85 4.46 -27.31
CA ILE A 175 -18.41 5.44 -26.28
C ILE A 175 -18.80 6.88 -26.67
N PRO A 176 -18.52 7.37 -27.90
CA PRO A 176 -18.97 8.70 -28.32
C PRO A 176 -20.46 8.92 -28.14
N ALA A 177 -21.31 7.97 -28.58
CA ALA A 177 -22.76 8.08 -28.43
C ALA A 177 -23.20 8.13 -26.97
N MET A 178 -22.63 7.28 -26.10
CA MET A 178 -22.93 7.30 -24.66
C MET A 178 -22.56 8.64 -24.01
N VAL A 179 -21.36 9.16 -24.30
CA VAL A 179 -20.89 10.44 -23.75
C VAL A 179 -21.73 11.61 -24.29
N GLU A 180 -22.08 11.58 -25.58
CA GLU A 180 -22.94 12.60 -26.20
C GLU A 180 -24.34 12.62 -25.59
N PHE A 181 -24.95 11.44 -25.36
CA PHE A 181 -26.24 11.34 -24.69
C PHE A 181 -26.20 11.97 -23.29
N VAL A 182 -25.22 11.55 -22.46
CA VAL A 182 -25.09 12.08 -21.09
C VAL A 182 -24.84 13.58 -21.10
N ARG A 183 -24.03 14.07 -22.05
CA ARG A 183 -23.77 15.51 -22.22
C ARG A 183 -25.04 16.31 -22.51
N HIS A 184 -25.94 15.79 -23.36
CA HIS A 184 -27.22 16.43 -23.65
C HIS A 184 -28.16 16.36 -22.46
N HIS A 185 -28.18 15.20 -21.78
CA HIS A 185 -29.03 14.96 -20.63
C HIS A 185 -28.68 15.84 -19.42
N LEU A 186 -27.39 16.02 -19.11
CA LEU A 186 -26.92 16.84 -18.00
C LEU A 186 -26.94 18.35 -18.29
N ARG A 187 -27.04 18.76 -19.56
CA ARG A 187 -26.88 20.17 -19.94
C ARG A 187 -27.89 21.10 -19.26
N PRO A 188 -29.20 20.79 -19.19
CA PRO A 188 -30.19 21.66 -18.56
C PRO A 188 -29.91 21.89 -17.08
N SER A 189 -29.48 20.85 -16.35
CA SER A 189 -29.23 20.91 -14.92
C SER A 189 -28.23 22.01 -14.52
N TYR A 190 -27.22 22.30 -15.34
CA TYR A 190 -26.27 23.38 -15.04
C TYR A 190 -26.90 24.78 -15.09
N PHE A 191 -27.94 24.98 -15.91
CA PHE A 191 -28.63 26.26 -16.04
C PHE A 191 -29.79 26.40 -15.05
N GLU A 192 -30.41 25.28 -14.68
CA GLU A 192 -31.53 25.21 -13.73
C GLU A 192 -31.07 25.22 -12.26
N ALA A 193 -29.85 24.76 -11.99
CA ALA A 193 -29.34 24.69 -10.62
C ALA A 193 -29.12 26.07 -10.01
N GLY A 194 -29.68 26.28 -8.82
CA GLY A 194 -29.45 27.46 -8.00
C GLY A 194 -28.09 27.45 -7.28
N ALA A 195 -27.45 26.27 -7.16
CA ALA A 195 -26.13 26.13 -6.56
C ALA A 195 -25.23 25.16 -7.33
N GLY A 196 -23.96 25.52 -7.41
CA GLY A 196 -22.86 24.67 -7.87
C GLY A 196 -22.02 24.26 -6.68
N ILE A 197 -21.79 22.97 -6.49
CA ILE A 197 -21.02 22.45 -5.35
C ILE A 197 -19.75 21.76 -5.88
N THR A 198 -18.59 22.10 -5.34
CA THR A 198 -17.32 21.47 -5.70
C THR A 198 -16.49 21.11 -4.49
N GLY A 199 -15.45 20.29 -4.71
CA GLY A 199 -14.30 20.21 -3.81
C GLY A 199 -13.16 21.13 -4.24
N ALA A 200 -11.99 20.92 -3.64
CA ALA A 200 -10.73 21.49 -4.09
C ALA A 200 -9.57 20.47 -3.97
N ASN A 201 -8.65 20.49 -4.94
CA ASN A 201 -7.42 19.72 -4.84
C ASN A 201 -6.41 20.42 -3.92
N VAL A 202 -6.43 21.75 -3.89
CA VAL A 202 -5.57 22.62 -3.08
C VAL A 202 -6.28 23.93 -2.75
N ALA A 203 -6.02 24.49 -1.59
CA ALA A 203 -6.47 25.82 -1.16
C ALA A 203 -5.24 26.66 -0.76
N VAL A 204 -5.09 27.84 -1.36
CA VAL A 204 -3.88 28.66 -1.25
C VAL A 204 -4.10 29.77 -0.22
N ALA A 205 -3.39 29.68 0.89
CA ALA A 205 -3.60 30.58 2.02
C ALA A 205 -3.29 32.05 1.67
N ASP A 206 -2.20 32.33 0.95
CA ASP A 206 -1.75 33.69 0.61
C ASP A 206 -2.73 34.51 -0.26
N SER A 207 -3.63 33.84 -0.98
CA SER A 207 -4.50 34.46 -1.99
C SER A 207 -5.98 34.18 -1.77
N GLY A 208 -6.32 33.20 -0.92
CA GLY A 208 -7.70 32.74 -0.76
C GLY A 208 -8.22 31.97 -1.99
N ALA A 209 -7.33 31.57 -2.89
CA ALA A 209 -7.68 30.86 -4.12
C ALA A 209 -7.77 29.34 -3.92
N ILE A 210 -8.56 28.66 -4.73
CA ILE A 210 -8.59 27.19 -4.82
C ILE A 210 -8.14 26.70 -6.18
N GLY A 211 -7.56 25.51 -6.21
CA GLY A 211 -7.21 24.79 -7.43
C GLY A 211 -8.04 23.51 -7.58
N ILE A 212 -8.63 23.32 -8.76
CA ILE A 212 -9.42 22.14 -9.14
C ILE A 212 -8.76 21.48 -10.35
N VAL A 213 -8.60 20.16 -10.30
CA VAL A 213 -8.00 19.34 -11.35
C VAL A 213 -9.03 18.37 -11.88
N THR A 214 -9.38 18.49 -13.17
CA THR A 214 -10.34 17.60 -13.84
C THR A 214 -9.85 17.14 -15.20
N ASN A 215 -10.35 15.98 -15.64
CA ASN A 215 -10.20 15.51 -17.02
C ASN A 215 -11.39 15.89 -17.90
N GLU A 216 -12.45 16.43 -17.30
CA GLU A 216 -13.70 16.81 -17.93
C GLU A 216 -14.00 18.31 -17.66
N GLY A 217 -14.77 18.94 -18.55
CA GLY A 217 -15.13 20.37 -18.43
C GLY A 217 -16.29 20.66 -17.47
N ASN A 218 -16.85 19.63 -16.84
CA ASN A 218 -18.02 19.68 -15.96
C ASN A 218 -17.82 20.60 -14.74
N ALA A 219 -16.64 20.56 -14.11
CA ALA A 219 -16.35 21.40 -12.96
C ALA A 219 -16.43 22.90 -13.32
N ARG A 220 -15.95 23.30 -14.51
CA ARG A 220 -16.05 24.69 -14.96
C ARG A 220 -17.49 25.15 -15.13
N LEU A 221 -18.36 24.29 -15.66
CA LEU A 221 -19.80 24.60 -15.77
C LEU A 221 -20.44 24.70 -14.38
N THR A 222 -20.08 23.79 -13.47
CA THR A 222 -20.54 23.78 -12.08
C THR A 222 -20.13 25.04 -11.32
N THR A 223 -18.92 25.55 -11.54
CA THR A 223 -18.42 26.74 -10.83
C THR A 223 -18.94 28.03 -11.45
N THR A 224 -19.17 28.07 -12.77
CA THR A 224 -19.48 29.32 -13.49
C THR A 224 -20.98 29.57 -13.69
N LEU A 225 -21.81 28.56 -13.97
CA LEU A 225 -23.20 28.79 -14.36
C LEU A 225 -24.16 29.07 -13.18
N PRO A 226 -24.18 28.27 -12.10
CA PRO A 226 -25.07 28.53 -10.97
C PRO A 226 -24.73 29.87 -10.26
N PRO A 227 -25.72 30.60 -9.72
CA PRO A 227 -25.49 31.89 -9.06
C PRO A 227 -24.75 31.76 -7.72
N VAL A 228 -24.79 30.58 -7.09
CA VAL A 228 -24.06 30.26 -5.87
C VAL A 228 -23.02 29.18 -6.15
N HIS A 229 -21.78 29.37 -5.68
CA HIS A 229 -20.73 28.36 -5.69
C HIS A 229 -20.29 28.03 -4.26
N ILE A 230 -20.41 26.76 -3.89
CA ILE A 230 -20.06 26.22 -2.58
C ILE A 230 -18.88 25.25 -2.74
N VAL A 231 -17.80 25.48 -2.01
CA VAL A 231 -16.61 24.61 -1.99
C VAL A 231 -16.54 23.90 -0.65
N LEU A 232 -16.73 22.59 -0.66
CA LEU A 232 -16.55 21.73 0.51
C LEU A 232 -15.14 21.12 0.51
N LEU A 233 -14.33 21.46 1.52
CA LEU A 233 -12.94 21.05 1.60
C LEU A 233 -12.50 20.77 3.03
N GLY A 234 -11.56 19.85 3.22
CA GLY A 234 -10.91 19.64 4.50
C GLY A 234 -9.72 20.58 4.70
N TYR A 235 -9.36 20.85 5.96
CA TYR A 235 -8.21 21.70 6.30
C TYR A 235 -6.89 21.20 5.69
N GLU A 236 -6.77 19.90 5.42
CA GLU A 236 -5.55 19.30 4.87
C GLU A 236 -5.27 19.73 3.42
N LYS A 237 -6.19 20.44 2.77
CA LYS A 237 -6.03 21.02 1.43
C LYS A 237 -5.22 22.31 1.42
N LEU A 238 -5.03 22.96 2.56
CA LEU A 238 -4.28 24.21 2.65
C LEU A 238 -2.81 24.02 2.27
N VAL A 239 -2.29 25.02 1.56
CA VAL A 239 -0.86 25.24 1.30
C VAL A 239 -0.53 26.72 1.49
N PRO A 240 0.73 27.07 1.82
CA PRO A 240 1.11 28.46 2.07
C PRO A 240 0.95 29.36 0.85
N SER A 241 1.47 28.92 -0.29
CA SER A 241 1.62 29.77 -1.47
C SER A 241 1.18 29.12 -2.77
N PHE A 242 0.97 29.95 -3.80
CA PHE A 242 0.65 29.45 -5.14
C PHE A 242 1.76 28.54 -5.71
N THR A 243 3.03 28.86 -5.43
CA THR A 243 4.19 28.02 -5.79
C THR A 243 4.10 26.64 -5.13
N ASP A 244 3.67 26.57 -3.87
CA ASP A 244 3.46 25.30 -3.17
C ASP A 244 2.28 24.51 -3.76
N ALA A 245 1.25 25.21 -4.19
CA ALA A 245 0.12 24.61 -4.90
C ALA A 245 0.58 23.97 -6.23
N LEU A 246 1.46 24.64 -6.99
CA LEU A 246 2.02 24.08 -8.23
C LEU A 246 2.82 22.80 -8.00
N LYS A 247 3.47 22.61 -6.84
CA LYS A 247 4.15 21.36 -6.50
C LYS A 247 3.16 20.20 -6.31
N VAL A 248 1.99 20.47 -5.72
CA VAL A 248 0.88 19.49 -5.65
C VAL A 248 0.41 19.14 -7.07
N ILE A 249 0.14 20.14 -7.91
CA ILE A 249 -0.32 19.95 -9.29
C ILE A 249 0.71 19.22 -10.15
N ARG A 250 2.01 19.45 -9.93
CA ARG A 250 3.08 18.78 -10.67
C ARG A 250 3.08 17.26 -10.45
N MET A 251 2.72 16.81 -9.24
CA MET A 251 2.76 15.41 -8.83
C MET A 251 1.41 14.69 -8.99
N LEU A 252 0.30 15.39 -8.78
CA LEU A 252 -1.03 14.77 -8.68
C LEU A 252 -1.42 13.99 -9.95
N PRO A 253 -1.43 14.55 -11.17
CA PRO A 253 -1.85 13.83 -12.38
C PRO A 253 -0.90 12.67 -12.71
N LYS A 254 0.43 12.88 -12.54
CA LYS A 254 1.44 11.85 -12.81
C LYS A 254 1.24 10.63 -11.92
N SER A 255 0.88 10.85 -10.65
CA SER A 255 0.60 9.78 -9.69
C SER A 255 -0.84 9.28 -9.70
N ALA A 256 -1.78 9.98 -10.31
CA ALA A 256 -3.18 9.56 -10.36
C ALA A 256 -3.48 8.70 -11.58
N THR A 257 -3.16 9.23 -12.75
CA THR A 257 -3.54 8.69 -14.07
C THR A 257 -2.34 8.44 -14.98
N GLY A 258 -1.12 8.79 -14.54
CA GLY A 258 0.07 8.72 -15.38
C GLY A 258 0.11 9.80 -16.47
N GLN A 259 -0.65 10.90 -16.30
CA GLN A 259 -0.61 12.04 -17.20
C GLN A 259 0.43 13.07 -16.74
N THR A 260 1.11 13.74 -17.67
CA THR A 260 2.04 14.83 -17.32
C THR A 260 1.31 15.97 -16.61
N ILE A 261 0.11 16.31 -17.09
CA ILE A 261 -0.85 17.26 -16.52
C ILE A 261 -2.27 16.80 -16.92
N SER A 262 -3.28 17.18 -16.13
CA SER A 262 -4.69 16.90 -16.45
C SER A 262 -5.20 17.83 -17.57
N THR A 263 -6.33 17.49 -18.20
CA THR A 263 -6.95 18.33 -19.25
C THR A 263 -7.26 19.74 -18.77
N TYR A 264 -7.75 19.88 -17.52
CA TYR A 264 -8.07 21.15 -16.91
C TYR A 264 -7.41 21.28 -15.55
N VAL A 265 -6.79 22.45 -15.32
CA VAL A 265 -6.37 22.93 -14.00
C VAL A 265 -6.98 24.32 -13.85
N THR A 266 -8.04 24.41 -13.04
CA THR A 266 -8.82 25.64 -12.86
C THR A 266 -8.48 26.27 -11.52
N TRP A 267 -8.22 27.57 -11.55
CA TRP A 267 -7.98 28.39 -10.36
C TRP A 267 -9.13 29.37 -10.19
N ILE A 268 -9.66 29.46 -8.97
CA ILE A 268 -10.80 30.32 -8.64
C ILE A 268 -10.41 31.15 -7.42
N GLN A 269 -10.60 32.46 -7.49
CA GLN A 269 -10.31 33.41 -6.43
C GLN A 269 -11.42 34.45 -6.32
N GLY A 270 -11.89 34.69 -5.10
CA GLY A 270 -12.91 35.71 -4.81
C GLY A 270 -14.27 35.43 -5.46
N GLN A 271 -15.13 36.46 -5.49
CA GLN A 271 -16.40 36.43 -6.20
C GLN A 271 -16.20 36.66 -7.70
N GLU A 272 -16.64 35.73 -8.53
CA GLU A 272 -16.75 35.93 -9.98
C GLU A 272 -18.06 36.65 -10.33
N VAL A 273 -18.15 37.22 -11.54
CA VAL A 273 -19.40 37.77 -12.07
C VAL A 273 -20.16 36.64 -12.80
N THR A 274 -21.45 36.47 -12.51
CA THR A 274 -22.30 35.48 -13.18
C THR A 274 -22.56 35.89 -14.64
N PRO A 275 -23.02 34.96 -15.52
CA PRO A 275 -23.45 35.34 -16.87
C PRO A 275 -24.56 36.39 -16.91
N ALA A 276 -25.33 36.54 -15.83
CA ALA A 276 -26.36 37.56 -15.65
C ALA A 276 -25.80 38.94 -15.23
N GLY A 277 -24.48 39.06 -14.99
CA GLY A 277 -23.83 40.30 -14.57
C GLY A 277 -23.86 40.56 -13.05
N GLU A 278 -24.34 39.61 -12.25
CA GLU A 278 -24.43 39.71 -10.80
C GLU A 278 -23.17 39.16 -10.12
N ALA A 279 -22.85 39.63 -8.92
CA ALA A 279 -21.78 39.04 -8.13
C ALA A 279 -22.20 37.64 -7.66
N LYS A 280 -21.42 36.63 -8.04
CA LYS A 280 -21.63 35.24 -7.64
C LYS A 280 -21.41 35.10 -6.14
N GLN A 281 -22.31 34.40 -5.44
CA GLN A 281 -22.13 34.09 -4.03
C GLN A 281 -21.11 32.94 -3.91
N MET A 282 -19.97 33.23 -3.27
CA MET A 282 -18.87 32.28 -3.12
C MET A 282 -18.75 31.83 -1.66
N HIS A 283 -18.93 30.54 -1.38
CA HIS A 283 -18.85 29.95 -0.04
C HIS A 283 -17.74 28.90 0.06
N TYR A 284 -16.89 29.01 1.06
CA TYR A 284 -15.93 27.96 1.45
C TYR A 284 -16.38 27.30 2.75
N VAL A 285 -16.57 25.98 2.77
CA VAL A 285 -16.97 25.21 3.95
C VAL A 285 -15.81 24.30 4.35
N PHE A 286 -15.03 24.72 5.34
CA PHE A 286 -13.92 23.94 5.88
C PHE A 286 -14.41 22.88 6.86
N LEU A 287 -14.20 21.61 6.52
CA LEU A 287 -14.58 20.46 7.32
C LEU A 287 -13.41 19.97 8.17
N ASP A 288 -13.58 19.93 9.49
CA ASP A 288 -12.67 19.25 10.40
C ASP A 288 -12.92 17.74 10.36
N ASN A 289 -14.09 17.30 10.85
CA ASN A 289 -14.47 15.88 10.99
C ASN A 289 -13.38 15.02 11.65
N GLY A 290 -12.61 15.62 12.57
CA GLY A 290 -11.52 14.97 13.30
C GLY A 290 -10.11 15.20 12.74
N ARG A 291 -9.92 15.90 11.62
CA ARG A 291 -8.60 16.20 11.03
C ARG A 291 -7.69 16.96 12.00
N LEU A 292 -8.20 18.01 12.62
CA LEU A 292 -7.45 18.89 13.52
C LEU A 292 -6.99 18.16 14.77
N LYS A 293 -7.76 17.17 15.24
CA LYS A 293 -7.36 16.28 16.35
C LYS A 293 -6.08 15.50 16.04
N TYR A 294 -5.93 15.02 14.80
CA TYR A 294 -4.79 14.19 14.40
C TYR A 294 -3.55 14.96 13.98
N LYS A 295 -3.59 16.30 13.90
CA LYS A 295 -2.42 17.11 13.49
C LYS A 295 -1.20 16.88 14.39
N ASN A 296 -1.44 16.59 15.67
CA ASN A 296 -0.41 16.37 16.70
C ASN A 296 -0.14 14.88 17.00
N ASP A 297 -0.88 13.95 16.39
CA ASP A 297 -0.66 12.51 16.58
C ASP A 297 0.47 12.06 15.66
N GLN A 298 1.68 11.91 16.22
CA GLN A 298 2.89 11.60 15.46
C GLN A 298 2.81 10.28 14.67
N ASP A 299 1.93 9.35 15.09
CA ASP A 299 1.76 8.06 14.41
C ASP A 299 0.96 8.18 13.11
N VAL A 300 0.12 9.20 12.97
CA VAL A 300 -0.87 9.28 11.87
C VAL A 300 -0.94 10.65 11.17
N ASN A 301 -0.33 11.71 11.72
CA ASN A 301 -0.45 13.07 11.18
C ASN A 301 0.05 13.18 9.73
N GLN A 302 1.02 12.37 9.31
CA GLN A 302 1.50 12.32 7.93
C GLN A 302 0.36 12.04 6.94
N ALA A 303 -0.70 11.34 7.35
CA ALA A 303 -1.87 11.09 6.51
C ALA A 303 -2.55 12.38 6.06
N LEU A 304 -2.48 13.47 6.82
CA LEU A 304 -2.98 14.80 6.41
C LEU A 304 -2.19 15.38 5.22
N GLY A 305 -1.04 14.82 4.86
CA GLY A 305 -0.32 15.18 3.65
C GLY A 305 -0.93 14.68 2.34
N CYS A 306 -2.00 13.87 2.38
CA CYS A 306 -2.51 13.19 1.20
C CYS A 306 -3.07 14.16 0.14
N ILE A 307 -2.56 14.05 -1.08
CA ILE A 307 -3.05 14.81 -2.25
C ILE A 307 -4.19 14.10 -3.02
N ARG A 308 -4.73 13.00 -2.48
CA ARG A 308 -5.86 12.22 -3.06
C ARG A 308 -5.64 11.68 -4.48
N CYS A 309 -4.39 11.35 -4.84
CA CYS A 309 -4.08 10.82 -6.18
C CYS A 309 -4.53 9.36 -6.41
N GLY A 310 -4.78 8.57 -5.37
CA GLY A 310 -5.14 7.15 -5.53
C GLY A 310 -3.98 6.21 -5.87
N SER A 311 -2.74 6.70 -6.06
CA SER A 311 -1.55 5.87 -6.34
C SER A 311 -1.42 4.65 -5.42
N CYS A 312 -1.71 4.82 -4.12
CA CYS A 312 -1.64 3.75 -3.13
C CYS A 312 -2.61 2.58 -3.38
N ALA A 313 -3.73 2.80 -4.08
CA ALA A 313 -4.64 1.75 -4.53
C ALA A 313 -4.14 1.13 -5.84
N ASN A 314 -3.73 1.96 -6.79
CA ASN A 314 -3.27 1.54 -8.11
C ASN A 314 -2.07 0.58 -8.08
N VAL A 315 -1.21 0.69 -7.05
CA VAL A 315 -0.05 -0.21 -6.87
C VAL A 315 -0.32 -1.39 -5.94
N CYS A 316 -1.49 -1.44 -5.28
CA CYS A 316 -1.80 -2.40 -4.24
C CYS A 316 -2.32 -3.74 -4.83
N PRO A 317 -1.64 -4.87 -4.60
CA PRO A 317 -2.07 -6.15 -5.14
C PRO A 317 -3.37 -6.66 -4.50
N VAL A 318 -3.68 -6.23 -3.27
CA VAL A 318 -4.95 -6.59 -2.61
C VAL A 318 -6.12 -5.80 -3.20
N TYR A 319 -5.92 -4.50 -3.46
CA TYR A 319 -6.93 -3.67 -4.12
C TYR A 319 -7.22 -4.17 -5.54
N GLU A 320 -6.19 -4.56 -6.29
CA GLU A 320 -6.34 -5.12 -7.64
C GLU A 320 -7.26 -6.35 -7.66
N LEU A 321 -7.26 -7.16 -6.60
CA LEU A 321 -8.10 -8.35 -6.49
C LEU A 321 -9.52 -8.06 -5.98
N LEU A 322 -9.66 -7.14 -5.02
CA LEU A 322 -10.91 -6.98 -4.26
C LEU A 322 -11.71 -5.73 -4.64
N GLY A 323 -11.08 -4.74 -5.26
CA GLY A 323 -11.66 -3.43 -5.55
C GLY A 323 -11.94 -2.58 -4.30
N GLY A 324 -12.40 -1.35 -4.53
CA GLY A 324 -12.63 -0.35 -3.47
C GLY A 324 -13.82 -0.64 -2.56
N HIS A 325 -14.81 -1.40 -3.04
CA HIS A 325 -15.98 -1.80 -2.24
C HIS A 325 -15.63 -2.78 -1.11
N VAL A 326 -14.42 -3.33 -1.11
CA VAL A 326 -13.90 -4.19 -0.02
C VAL A 326 -12.66 -3.58 0.60
N PHE A 327 -11.70 -3.11 -0.20
CA PHE A 327 -10.44 -2.54 0.28
C PHE A 327 -10.55 -1.03 0.51
N GLY A 328 -11.40 -0.65 1.46
CA GLY A 328 -11.74 0.73 1.77
C GLY A 328 -13.20 0.87 2.18
N ASP A 329 -13.59 2.11 2.48
CA ASP A 329 -14.97 2.53 2.70
C ASP A 329 -15.26 3.74 1.79
N VAL A 330 -15.53 4.93 2.33
CA VAL A 330 -15.57 6.18 1.54
C VAL A 330 -14.25 6.40 0.79
N TYR A 331 -13.14 6.24 1.49
CA TYR A 331 -11.80 6.31 0.92
C TYR A 331 -11.25 4.91 0.70
N ILE A 332 -10.43 4.75 -0.34
CA ILE A 332 -9.92 3.45 -0.80
C ILE A 332 -8.39 3.39 -0.82
N GLY A 333 -7.85 2.18 -0.95
CA GLY A 333 -6.41 1.96 -0.91
C GLY A 333 -5.85 2.11 0.51
N ALA A 334 -4.51 2.16 0.63
CA ALA A 334 -3.86 2.23 1.94
C ALA A 334 -4.26 3.50 2.72
N ILE A 335 -4.43 4.64 2.04
CA ILE A 335 -4.92 5.86 2.69
C ILE A 335 -6.38 5.71 3.16
N GLY A 336 -7.20 4.92 2.45
CA GLY A 336 -8.57 4.61 2.85
C GLY A 336 -8.65 3.85 4.17
N LEU A 337 -7.74 2.88 4.38
CA LEU A 337 -7.63 2.19 5.67
C LEU A 337 -7.36 3.19 6.81
N ILE A 338 -6.43 4.12 6.59
CA ILE A 338 -6.04 5.14 7.57
C ILE A 338 -7.19 6.11 7.85
N TYR A 339 -7.83 6.66 6.81
CA TYR A 339 -8.92 7.61 7.03
C TYR A 339 -10.19 6.98 7.60
N THR A 340 -10.45 5.70 7.34
CA THR A 340 -11.52 5.00 8.07
C THR A 340 -11.20 4.92 9.56
N SER A 341 -9.93 4.78 9.95
CA SER A 341 -9.49 4.86 11.34
C SER A 341 -9.58 6.26 11.94
N MET A 342 -9.36 7.31 11.14
CA MET A 342 -9.38 8.69 11.62
C MET A 342 -10.81 9.26 11.73
N PHE A 343 -11.65 9.02 10.72
CA PHE A 343 -12.95 9.71 10.56
C PHE A 343 -14.15 8.76 10.48
N GLY A 344 -13.92 7.44 10.47
CA GLY A 344 -14.96 6.42 10.30
C GLY A 344 -15.26 5.59 11.56
N ASP A 345 -16.03 4.52 11.37
CA ASP A 345 -16.35 3.58 12.44
C ASP A 345 -15.14 2.73 12.85
N ALA A 346 -14.80 2.72 14.14
CA ALA A 346 -13.63 2.02 14.66
C ALA A 346 -13.66 0.50 14.45
N LYS A 347 -14.85 -0.13 14.48
CA LYS A 347 -14.98 -1.59 14.27
C LYS A 347 -14.72 -1.94 12.81
N LEU A 348 -15.28 -1.16 11.88
CA LEU A 348 -15.01 -1.28 10.45
C LEU A 348 -13.52 -1.04 10.18
N ALA A 349 -12.94 0.02 10.75
CA ALA A 349 -11.53 0.33 10.61
C ALA A 349 -10.64 -0.85 11.03
N ASN A 350 -10.84 -1.42 12.23
CA ASN A 350 -10.11 -2.60 12.70
C ASN A 350 -10.27 -3.81 11.74
N ALA A 351 -11.45 -4.03 11.17
CA ALA A 351 -11.67 -5.09 10.19
C ALA A 351 -10.90 -4.83 8.87
N LEU A 352 -10.94 -3.60 8.35
CA LEU A 352 -10.28 -3.22 7.11
C LEU A 352 -8.75 -3.21 7.24
N GLN A 353 -8.20 -2.78 8.38
CA GLN A 353 -6.76 -2.78 8.62
C GLN A 353 -6.12 -4.16 8.40
N LYS A 354 -6.86 -5.24 8.70
CA LYS A 354 -6.39 -6.63 8.54
C LYS A 354 -6.22 -7.07 7.09
N LEU A 355 -6.84 -6.37 6.13
CA LEU A 355 -6.72 -6.66 4.70
C LEU A 355 -5.35 -6.29 4.11
N CYS A 356 -4.60 -5.39 4.75
CA CYS A 356 -3.28 -4.98 4.25
C CYS A 356 -2.28 -6.15 4.30
N SER A 357 -1.57 -6.42 3.21
CA SER A 357 -0.55 -7.47 3.16
C SER A 357 0.83 -7.00 3.68
N SER A 358 0.94 -5.77 4.20
CA SER A 358 2.19 -5.14 4.67
C SER A 358 3.36 -5.18 3.67
N CYS A 359 3.12 -5.00 2.36
CA CYS A 359 4.17 -5.12 1.33
C CYS A 359 4.89 -3.80 0.97
N MET A 360 4.60 -2.69 1.66
CA MET A 360 5.22 -1.36 1.50
C MET A 360 5.07 -0.70 0.11
N ALA A 361 4.30 -1.29 -0.81
CA ALA A 361 4.12 -0.75 -2.16
C ALA A 361 3.52 0.67 -2.15
N CYS A 362 2.56 0.93 -1.26
CA CYS A 362 1.92 2.22 -1.10
C CYS A 362 2.89 3.31 -0.63
N SER A 363 3.72 3.05 0.39
CA SER A 363 4.73 4.00 0.89
C SER A 363 5.82 4.30 -0.15
N ALA A 364 6.26 3.30 -0.90
CA ALA A 364 7.26 3.49 -1.95
C ALA A 364 6.75 4.38 -3.10
N ASN A 365 5.44 4.35 -3.38
CA ASN A 365 4.83 5.06 -4.50
C ASN A 365 4.04 6.32 -4.10
N CYS A 366 4.08 6.71 -2.82
CA CYS A 366 3.38 7.90 -2.34
C CYS A 366 4.11 9.17 -2.83
N PRO A 367 3.49 10.02 -3.67
CA PRO A 367 4.13 11.26 -4.12
C PRO A 367 4.32 12.28 -3.00
N ALA A 368 3.50 12.22 -1.96
CA ALA A 368 3.53 13.15 -0.83
C ALA A 368 4.43 12.68 0.32
N GLY A 369 5.26 11.65 0.11
CA GLY A 369 6.21 11.19 1.12
C GLY A 369 5.65 10.30 2.23
N ILE A 370 4.32 10.24 2.40
CA ILE A 370 3.63 9.54 3.50
C ILE A 370 4.05 8.07 3.61
N ASP A 371 4.50 7.64 4.80
CA ASP A 371 4.72 6.23 5.09
C ASP A 371 3.42 5.52 5.51
N LEU A 372 2.60 5.22 4.51
CA LEU A 372 1.31 4.56 4.68
C LEU A 372 1.43 3.18 5.37
N HIS A 373 2.52 2.46 5.14
CA HIS A 373 2.81 1.18 5.76
C HIS A 373 3.02 1.32 7.27
N ALA A 374 3.90 2.22 7.69
CA ALA A 374 4.18 2.46 9.11
C ALA A 374 2.90 2.90 9.85
N ILE A 375 2.13 3.84 9.28
CA ILE A 375 0.87 4.30 9.87
C ILE A 375 -0.12 3.13 10.04
N ILE A 376 -0.30 2.28 9.02
CA ILE A 376 -1.17 1.08 9.11
C ILE A 376 -0.67 0.12 10.19
N ALA A 377 0.65 -0.07 10.31
CA ALA A 377 1.23 -0.93 11.33
C ALA A 377 0.95 -0.39 12.75
N HIS A 378 1.17 0.90 12.99
CA HIS A 378 0.83 1.55 14.28
C HIS A 378 -0.66 1.46 14.60
N LEU A 379 -1.54 1.67 13.62
CA LEU A 379 -2.99 1.52 13.79
C LEU A 379 -3.36 0.08 14.18
N ARG A 380 -2.72 -0.94 13.60
CA ARG A 380 -2.93 -2.35 14.00
C ARG A 380 -2.51 -2.62 15.44
N LEU A 381 -1.39 -2.04 15.90
CA LEU A 381 -0.97 -2.15 17.30
C LEU A 381 -1.97 -1.45 18.23
N ARG A 382 -2.45 -0.26 17.84
CA ARG A 382 -3.47 0.51 18.58
C ARG A 382 -4.76 -0.31 18.72
N TYR A 383 -5.27 -0.87 17.64
CA TYR A 383 -6.45 -1.74 17.67
C TYR A 383 -6.22 -3.07 18.38
N GLY A 384 -5.02 -3.64 18.32
CA GLY A 384 -4.68 -4.84 19.08
C GLY A 384 -4.69 -4.60 20.60
N LYS A 385 -4.31 -3.40 21.04
CA LYS A 385 -4.44 -2.96 22.44
C LYS A 385 -5.90 -2.72 22.84
N GLU A 386 -6.68 -2.05 21.98
CA GLU A 386 -8.08 -1.69 22.27
C GLU A 386 -9.05 -2.87 22.20
N HIS A 387 -8.87 -3.77 21.24
CA HIS A 387 -9.79 -4.88 20.97
C HIS A 387 -9.23 -6.26 21.33
N GLY A 388 -7.95 -6.33 21.72
CA GLY A 388 -7.26 -7.58 21.99
C GLY A 388 -6.83 -8.32 20.72
N VAL A 389 -5.85 -9.20 20.90
CA VAL A 389 -5.38 -10.15 19.90
C VAL A 389 -5.95 -11.53 20.24
N PRO A 390 -6.44 -12.32 19.25
CA PRO A 390 -6.99 -13.66 19.52
C PRO A 390 -6.04 -14.52 20.36
N LEU A 391 -6.57 -15.21 21.39
CA LEU A 391 -5.78 -15.94 22.38
C LEU A 391 -4.78 -16.93 21.76
N LEU A 392 -5.20 -17.66 20.72
CA LEU A 392 -4.33 -18.58 19.99
C LEU A 392 -3.15 -17.85 19.32
N LYS A 393 -3.40 -16.70 18.69
CA LYS A 393 -2.34 -15.89 18.08
C LYS A 393 -1.40 -15.34 19.14
N ARG A 394 -1.93 -14.83 20.25
CA ARG A 394 -1.11 -14.34 21.37
C ARG A 394 -0.25 -15.44 21.99
N ALA A 395 -0.77 -16.66 22.13
CA ALA A 395 0.00 -17.82 22.61
C ALA A 395 1.12 -18.21 21.63
N ILE A 396 0.85 -18.18 20.32
CA ILE A 396 1.87 -18.40 19.29
C ILE A 396 2.95 -17.30 19.35
N TYR A 397 2.55 -16.03 19.44
CA TYR A 397 3.47 -14.89 19.44
C TYR A 397 4.30 -14.82 20.73
N GLY A 398 3.65 -14.64 21.89
CA GLY A 398 4.34 -14.40 23.17
C GLY A 398 4.77 -15.66 23.91
N GLY A 399 4.21 -16.83 23.56
CA GLY A 399 4.55 -18.12 24.16
C GLY A 399 5.57 -18.89 23.32
N MET A 400 5.27 -19.13 22.04
CA MET A 400 6.13 -19.94 21.17
C MET A 400 7.25 -19.12 20.52
N LEU A 401 6.93 -18.07 19.74
CA LEU A 401 7.96 -17.31 19.00
C LEU A 401 8.91 -16.52 19.93
N ALA A 402 8.40 -16.03 21.06
CA ALA A 402 9.18 -15.39 22.13
C ALA A 402 9.75 -16.38 23.16
N ASN A 403 9.97 -17.65 22.78
CA ASN A 403 10.72 -18.60 23.60
C ASN A 403 11.51 -19.55 22.68
N PRO A 404 12.79 -19.26 22.41
CA PRO A 404 13.61 -20.02 21.47
C PRO A 404 13.68 -21.52 21.80
N SER A 405 13.76 -21.87 23.08
CA SER A 405 13.83 -23.26 23.54
C SER A 405 12.51 -24.02 23.29
N LEU A 406 11.37 -23.40 23.63
CA LEU A 406 10.06 -23.99 23.38
C LEU A 406 9.78 -24.10 21.88
N PHE A 407 10.10 -23.07 21.11
CA PHE A 407 9.93 -23.10 19.66
C PHE A 407 10.77 -24.20 19.02
N ARG A 408 12.05 -24.33 19.43
CA ARG A 408 12.92 -25.42 18.97
C ARG A 408 12.34 -26.79 19.28
N ALA A 409 11.84 -27.01 20.50
CA ALA A 409 11.21 -28.26 20.89
C ALA A 409 9.96 -28.55 20.03
N ALA A 410 9.10 -27.56 19.81
CA ALA A 410 7.91 -27.69 18.97
C ALA A 410 8.27 -28.02 17.51
N MET A 411 9.25 -27.34 16.93
CA MET A 411 9.69 -27.58 15.54
C MET A 411 10.37 -28.95 15.39
N LYS A 412 11.17 -29.40 16.36
CA LYS A 412 11.76 -30.75 16.33
C LYS A 412 10.70 -31.84 16.39
N THR A 413 9.70 -31.69 17.25
CA THR A 413 8.56 -32.61 17.32
C THR A 413 7.78 -32.62 15.99
N ALA A 414 7.51 -31.45 15.42
CA ALA A 414 6.87 -31.32 14.11
C ALA A 414 7.68 -32.00 12.99
N SER A 415 9.02 -31.90 13.02
CA SER A 415 9.89 -32.52 12.01
C SER A 415 9.80 -34.05 11.97
N PHE A 416 9.48 -34.68 13.12
CA PHE A 416 9.24 -36.12 13.21
C PHE A 416 7.80 -36.48 12.86
N ALA A 417 6.83 -35.73 13.38
CA ALA A 417 5.40 -35.98 13.17
C ALA A 417 4.96 -35.82 11.71
N GLN A 418 5.61 -34.94 10.94
CA GLN A 418 5.28 -34.69 9.54
C GLN A 418 5.66 -35.81 8.57
N LYS A 419 6.51 -36.79 8.95
CA LYS A 419 7.13 -37.76 8.02
C LYS A 419 6.13 -38.44 7.06
N PRO A 420 4.90 -38.81 7.45
CA PRO A 420 3.93 -39.41 6.54
C PRO A 420 3.39 -38.45 5.46
N LEU A 421 3.51 -37.14 5.67
CA LEU A 421 2.92 -36.08 4.84
C LEU A 421 3.94 -35.44 3.89
N VAL A 422 5.22 -35.77 4.04
CA VAL A 422 6.31 -35.24 3.21
C VAL A 422 6.45 -36.13 1.98
N ASP A 423 6.33 -35.52 0.80
CA ASP A 423 6.62 -36.19 -0.46
C ASP A 423 8.12 -36.49 -0.56
N LYS A 424 8.47 -37.74 -0.89
CA LYS A 424 9.85 -38.22 -0.87
C LYS A 424 10.70 -37.64 -2.00
N HIS A 425 10.09 -37.22 -3.10
CA HIS A 425 10.79 -36.70 -4.27
C HIS A 425 11.05 -35.18 -4.17
N SER A 426 10.03 -34.42 -3.79
CA SER A 426 10.10 -32.95 -3.69
C SER A 426 10.54 -32.45 -2.32
N GLY A 427 10.42 -33.26 -1.26
CA GLY A 427 10.69 -32.83 0.13
C GLY A 427 9.65 -31.84 0.67
N LEU A 428 8.56 -31.60 -0.05
CA LEU A 428 7.47 -30.72 0.35
C LEU A 428 6.35 -31.51 1.03
N MET A 429 5.66 -30.86 1.97
CA MET A 429 4.48 -31.39 2.62
C MET A 429 3.24 -31.24 1.73
N ASN A 430 2.52 -32.34 1.54
CA ASN A 430 1.19 -32.35 0.94
C ASN A 430 0.13 -32.44 2.04
N LEU A 431 -0.23 -31.28 2.60
CA LEU A 431 -1.24 -31.20 3.63
C LEU A 431 -2.64 -31.15 2.98
N PRO A 432 -3.59 -32.02 3.36
CA PRO A 432 -4.97 -31.96 2.89
C PRO A 432 -5.72 -30.80 3.59
N LEU A 433 -5.27 -29.57 3.33
CA LEU A 433 -5.88 -28.37 3.91
C LEU A 433 -7.26 -28.14 3.27
N PRO A 434 -8.28 -27.77 4.05
CA PRO A 434 -9.62 -27.55 3.53
C PRO A 434 -9.69 -26.27 2.68
N GLY A 435 -10.48 -26.34 1.61
CA GLY A 435 -10.88 -25.20 0.79
C GLY A 435 -9.70 -24.38 0.25
N SER A 436 -9.77 -23.07 0.44
CA SER A 436 -8.84 -22.10 -0.14
C SER A 436 -7.42 -22.15 0.41
N HIS A 437 -7.17 -22.89 1.49
CA HIS A 437 -5.83 -23.01 2.07
C HIS A 437 -4.91 -23.97 1.29
N ASN A 438 -5.45 -24.80 0.40
CA ASN A 438 -4.69 -25.78 -0.38
C ASN A 438 -4.16 -25.22 -1.72
N PHE A 439 -3.66 -23.97 -1.71
CA PHE A 439 -3.19 -23.27 -2.91
C PHE A 439 -1.66 -23.34 -3.11
N ARG A 440 -0.93 -23.87 -2.14
CA ARG A 440 0.53 -24.10 -2.20
C ARG A 440 0.91 -25.33 -1.39
N LYS A 441 1.99 -26.01 -1.78
CA LYS A 441 2.69 -26.98 -0.92
C LYS A 441 3.56 -26.23 0.11
N LEU A 442 3.80 -26.82 1.28
CA LEU A 442 4.65 -26.21 2.32
C LEU A 442 5.99 -26.94 2.44
N PRO A 443 7.09 -26.26 2.81
CA PRO A 443 8.36 -26.93 3.08
C PRO A 443 8.24 -27.78 4.34
N ARG A 444 8.97 -28.89 4.38
CA ARG A 444 9.12 -29.69 5.59
C ARG A 444 9.89 -28.93 6.68
N PHE A 445 9.64 -29.27 7.93
CA PHE A 445 10.52 -28.91 9.04
C PHE A 445 11.79 -29.79 9.00
N GLU A 446 12.95 -29.21 9.21
CA GLU A 446 14.21 -29.96 9.18
C GLU A 446 14.55 -30.50 10.57
N SER A 447 14.87 -31.79 10.65
CA SER A 447 15.29 -32.42 11.92
C SER A 447 16.66 -31.91 12.40
N ALA A 448 17.54 -31.60 11.45
CA ALA A 448 18.82 -30.94 11.69
C ALA A 448 18.70 -29.46 11.32
N THR A 449 18.49 -28.62 12.34
CA THR A 449 18.36 -27.17 12.20
C THR A 449 19.67 -26.52 11.77
N PHE A 450 19.65 -25.24 11.38
CA PHE A 450 20.89 -24.53 11.01
C PHE A 450 21.89 -24.54 12.16
N SER A 451 21.49 -24.17 13.38
CA SER A 451 22.36 -24.25 14.55
C SER A 451 22.88 -25.67 14.84
N ASP A 452 22.12 -26.74 14.55
CA ASP A 452 22.62 -28.12 14.73
C ASP A 452 23.69 -28.47 13.69
N ARG A 453 23.54 -28.03 12.43
CA ARG A 453 24.55 -28.20 11.38
C ARG A 453 25.84 -27.43 11.70
N MET A 454 25.68 -26.21 12.19
CA MET A 454 26.82 -25.34 12.53
C MET A 454 27.65 -25.83 13.72
N LYS A 455 27.07 -26.61 14.66
CA LYS A 455 27.85 -27.26 15.73
C LYS A 455 28.88 -28.27 15.21
N GLN A 456 28.63 -28.83 14.03
CA GLN A 456 29.52 -29.80 13.38
C GLN A 456 30.43 -29.13 12.32
N HIS A 457 30.18 -27.86 12.02
CA HIS A 457 30.93 -27.11 11.01
C HIS A 457 32.21 -26.55 11.62
N PRO A 458 33.40 -26.79 11.03
CA PRO A 458 34.64 -26.26 11.55
C PRO A 458 34.65 -24.73 11.40
N THR A 459 34.78 -24.01 12.51
CA THR A 459 34.81 -22.54 12.48
C THR A 459 36.07 -22.04 11.80
N LYS A 460 35.93 -21.27 10.72
CA LYS A 460 37.06 -20.55 10.12
C LYS A 460 37.44 -19.35 11.00
N ILE A 461 38.72 -19.24 11.36
CA ILE A 461 39.26 -18.07 12.07
C ILE A 461 39.75 -17.07 11.02
N SER A 462 39.27 -15.83 11.09
CA SER A 462 39.68 -14.75 10.19
C SER A 462 39.62 -13.39 10.89
N THR A 463 40.42 -12.44 10.40
CA THR A 463 40.31 -11.04 10.81
C THR A 463 39.11 -10.35 10.17
N LYS A 464 38.61 -10.86 9.04
CA LYS A 464 37.38 -10.39 8.40
C LYS A 464 36.18 -11.13 8.98
N LYS A 465 35.27 -10.43 9.66
CA LYS A 465 34.15 -11.05 10.38
C LYS A 465 32.81 -10.48 9.92
N VAL A 466 31.83 -11.37 9.80
CA VAL A 466 30.41 -11.01 9.62
C VAL A 466 29.56 -11.75 10.64
N PHE A 467 28.45 -11.13 11.05
CA PHE A 467 27.47 -11.78 11.92
C PHE A 467 26.25 -12.17 11.09
N PHE A 468 25.96 -13.46 10.97
CA PHE A 468 24.79 -13.96 10.28
C PHE A 468 23.63 -14.19 11.26
N TYR A 469 22.53 -13.48 11.04
CA TYR A 469 21.27 -13.75 11.70
C TYR A 469 20.39 -14.68 10.85
N PRO A 470 20.19 -15.96 11.26
CA PRO A 470 19.43 -16.93 10.46
C PRO A 470 17.90 -16.67 10.50
N GLY A 471 17.40 -16.08 11.59
CA GLY A 471 15.96 -15.99 11.84
C GLY A 471 15.27 -17.36 11.90
N CYS A 472 13.94 -17.36 11.96
CA CYS A 472 13.17 -18.61 12.13
C CYS A 472 13.07 -19.45 10.86
N ALA A 473 13.03 -18.83 9.67
CA ALA A 473 12.83 -19.56 8.42
C ALA A 473 14.05 -20.40 8.02
N VAL A 474 15.25 -19.81 8.10
CA VAL A 474 16.51 -20.54 7.84
C VAL A 474 16.75 -21.57 8.94
N GLU A 475 16.49 -21.24 10.20
CA GLU A 475 16.74 -22.18 11.30
C GLU A 475 15.96 -23.50 11.13
N TYR A 476 14.66 -23.42 10.81
CA TYR A 476 13.76 -24.58 10.92
C TYR A 476 13.27 -25.16 9.60
N PHE A 477 13.24 -24.40 8.51
CA PHE A 477 12.70 -24.86 7.22
C PHE A 477 13.77 -24.98 6.14
N TYR A 478 14.72 -24.04 6.12
CA TYR A 478 15.73 -23.96 5.07
C TYR A 478 17.17 -23.79 5.59
N PRO A 479 17.64 -24.65 6.51
CA PRO A 479 18.99 -24.57 7.07
C PRO A 479 20.11 -24.66 6.03
N GLN A 480 19.86 -25.32 4.89
CA GLN A 480 20.77 -25.33 3.75
C GLN A 480 21.04 -23.93 3.18
N MET A 481 20.10 -22.98 3.26
CA MET A 481 20.34 -21.61 2.80
C MET A 481 21.38 -20.90 3.67
N GLY A 482 21.35 -21.18 4.99
CA GLY A 482 22.32 -20.65 5.95
C GLY A 482 23.68 -21.32 5.82
N THR A 483 23.73 -22.65 5.65
CA THR A 483 24.98 -23.37 5.35
C THR A 483 25.62 -22.84 4.07
N ALA A 484 24.83 -22.60 3.01
CA ALA A 484 25.31 -22.02 1.76
C ALA A 484 25.98 -20.65 1.95
N LEU A 485 25.36 -19.78 2.76
CA LEU A 485 25.94 -18.49 3.10
C LEU A 485 27.29 -18.64 3.81
N VAL A 486 27.36 -19.51 4.83
CA VAL A 486 28.59 -19.74 5.60
C VAL A 486 29.70 -20.23 4.68
N ASN A 487 29.43 -21.25 3.86
CA ASN A 487 30.40 -21.82 2.92
C ASN A 487 30.92 -20.78 1.92
N LEU A 488 30.01 -19.97 1.34
CA LEU A 488 30.38 -18.91 0.41
C LEU A 488 31.32 -17.87 1.03
N LEU A 489 30.97 -17.38 2.22
CA LEU A 489 31.74 -16.33 2.87
C LEU A 489 33.06 -16.86 3.44
N GLU A 490 33.07 -18.08 3.96
CA GLU A 490 34.31 -18.73 4.38
C GLU A 490 35.24 -18.98 3.20
N LYS A 491 34.74 -19.41 2.03
CA LYS A 491 35.55 -19.50 0.80
C LYS A 491 36.14 -18.14 0.42
N ALA A 492 35.39 -17.05 0.61
CA ALA A 492 35.85 -15.67 0.42
C ALA A 492 36.76 -15.13 1.54
N GLY A 493 37.11 -15.94 2.54
CA GLY A 493 38.04 -15.58 3.60
C GLY A 493 37.43 -14.91 4.83
N TYR A 494 36.10 -14.90 4.96
CA TYR A 494 35.41 -14.39 6.14
C TYR A 494 35.25 -15.45 7.22
N GLN A 495 35.26 -15.02 8.48
CA GLN A 495 34.69 -15.75 9.58
C GLN A 495 33.21 -15.35 9.71
N VAL A 496 32.33 -16.35 9.82
CA VAL A 496 30.89 -16.12 9.98
C VAL A 496 30.47 -16.54 11.38
N ASP A 497 30.18 -15.55 12.23
CA ASP A 497 29.58 -15.79 13.53
C ASP A 497 28.06 -15.73 13.42
N TYR A 498 27.35 -16.38 14.33
CA TYR A 498 25.89 -16.45 14.38
C TYR A 498 25.43 -16.53 15.84
N PRO A 499 24.15 -16.23 16.14
CA PRO A 499 23.65 -16.31 17.52
C PRO A 499 23.69 -17.75 18.04
N ASP A 500 23.95 -17.91 19.34
CA ASP A 500 23.91 -19.21 20.04
C ASP A 500 22.50 -19.83 20.06
N LYS A 501 21.46 -18.99 19.98
CA LYS A 501 20.07 -19.39 19.78
C LYS A 501 19.41 -18.55 18.70
N ALA A 502 18.81 -19.21 17.72
CA ALA A 502 17.97 -18.54 16.74
C ALA A 502 16.63 -18.12 17.37
N VAL A 503 16.39 -16.81 17.40
CA VAL A 503 15.14 -16.18 17.88
C VAL A 503 14.39 -15.59 16.69
N CYS A 504 13.05 -15.52 16.77
CA CYS A 504 12.24 -14.80 15.79
C CYS A 504 12.56 -13.29 15.81
N CYS A 505 12.35 -12.57 14.71
CA CYS A 505 12.55 -11.12 14.66
C CYS A 505 11.34 -10.30 15.19
N GLY A 506 10.30 -10.96 15.72
CA GLY A 506 9.11 -10.28 16.27
C GLY A 506 8.10 -9.76 15.24
N LEU A 507 8.45 -9.68 13.96
CA LEU A 507 7.60 -9.09 12.92
C LEU A 507 6.17 -9.69 12.80
N PRO A 508 5.96 -11.03 12.95
CA PRO A 508 4.61 -11.59 12.95
C PRO A 508 3.71 -11.05 14.07
N ALA A 509 4.27 -10.79 15.25
CA ALA A 509 3.53 -10.23 16.38
C ALA A 509 3.21 -8.74 16.13
N HIS A 510 4.19 -7.99 15.61
CA HIS A 510 4.02 -6.58 15.26
C HIS A 510 2.88 -6.37 14.25
N PHE A 511 2.91 -7.04 13.10
CA PHE A 511 1.80 -6.93 12.13
C PHE A 511 0.51 -7.61 12.58
N GLY A 512 0.60 -8.53 13.54
CA GLY A 512 -0.54 -9.15 14.20
C GLY A 512 -1.26 -8.24 15.21
N GLY A 513 -0.73 -7.04 15.48
CA GLY A 513 -1.30 -6.11 16.47
C GLY A 513 -0.86 -6.39 17.91
N ASP A 514 0.10 -7.29 18.14
CA ASP A 514 0.54 -7.69 19.48
C ASP A 514 1.86 -7.00 19.86
N ALA A 515 1.77 -5.72 20.25
CA ALA A 515 2.93 -4.90 20.61
C ALA A 515 3.76 -5.51 21.74
N GLN A 516 3.10 -6.12 22.74
CA GLN A 516 3.77 -6.69 23.89
C GLN A 516 4.61 -7.91 23.50
N SER A 517 4.03 -8.85 22.74
CA SER A 517 4.76 -10.02 22.27
C SER A 517 5.85 -9.63 21.27
N ALA A 518 5.63 -8.60 20.45
CA ALA A 518 6.63 -8.08 19.53
C ALA A 518 7.86 -7.53 20.27
N GLY A 519 7.67 -6.61 21.21
CA GLY A 519 8.76 -6.04 22.02
C GLY A 519 9.53 -7.11 22.78
N LYS A 520 8.83 -8.02 23.47
CA LYS A 520 9.48 -9.16 24.16
C LYS A 520 10.34 -10.01 23.22
N THR A 521 9.86 -10.25 22.01
CA THR A 521 10.61 -11.04 21.02
C THR A 521 11.84 -10.29 20.51
N VAL A 522 11.72 -8.97 20.31
CA VAL A 522 12.84 -8.10 19.90
C VAL A 522 13.92 -8.09 20.98
N ASP A 523 13.55 -7.92 22.26
CA ASP A 523 14.52 -7.93 23.37
C ASP A 523 15.28 -9.25 23.45
N GLN A 524 14.56 -10.37 23.41
CA GLN A 524 15.19 -11.69 23.40
C GLN A 524 16.04 -11.92 22.17
N CYS A 525 15.66 -11.36 21.02
CA CYS A 525 16.49 -11.45 19.82
C CYS A 525 17.81 -10.70 20.02
N LEU A 526 17.77 -9.50 20.62
CA LEU A 526 18.94 -8.65 20.88
C LEU A 526 19.87 -9.24 21.96
N ASP A 527 19.34 -9.97 22.94
CA ASP A 527 20.15 -10.70 23.95
C ASP A 527 21.17 -11.68 23.33
N HIS A 528 20.91 -12.14 22.09
CA HIS A 528 21.74 -13.10 21.37
C HIS A 528 22.64 -12.46 20.30
N PHE A 529 22.65 -11.12 20.21
CA PHE A 529 23.61 -10.40 19.37
C PHE A 529 24.94 -10.22 20.10
N ARG A 530 26.02 -10.38 19.35
CA ARG A 530 27.36 -9.98 19.79
C ARG A 530 27.56 -8.49 19.53
N ASN A 531 28.66 -7.91 20.01
CA ASN A 531 28.97 -6.50 19.74
C ASN A 531 29.04 -6.26 18.22
N PRO A 532 28.14 -5.44 17.63
CA PRO A 532 28.14 -5.21 16.19
C PRO A 532 29.46 -4.65 15.66
N ASP A 533 30.25 -3.96 16.50
CA ASP A 533 31.53 -3.35 16.12
C ASP A 533 32.62 -4.35 15.74
N ASP A 534 32.48 -5.61 16.17
CA ASP A 534 33.40 -6.69 15.80
C ASP A 534 33.20 -7.18 14.35
N TYR A 535 32.17 -6.71 13.66
CA TYR A 535 31.74 -7.22 12.35
C TYR A 535 31.69 -6.13 11.27
N GLU A 536 32.04 -6.49 10.04
CA GLU A 536 31.90 -5.63 8.85
C GLU A 536 30.44 -5.42 8.45
N ALA A 537 29.58 -6.39 8.79
CA ALA A 537 28.16 -6.42 8.49
C ALA A 537 27.41 -7.41 9.37
N ILE A 538 26.12 -7.14 9.59
CA ILE A 538 25.12 -8.10 10.06
C ILE A 538 24.32 -8.55 8.84
N LEU A 539 24.40 -9.83 8.51
CA LEU A 539 23.76 -10.39 7.32
C LEU A 539 22.45 -11.06 7.67
N VAL A 540 21.45 -10.86 6.82
CA VAL A 540 20.19 -11.58 6.83
C VAL A 540 19.94 -12.25 5.48
N LEU A 541 19.38 -13.45 5.51
CA LEU A 541 18.79 -14.10 4.32
C LEU A 541 17.29 -13.86 4.25
N CYS A 542 16.67 -13.24 5.26
CA CYS A 542 15.26 -12.86 5.21
C CYS A 542 15.16 -11.34 5.27
N PRO A 543 14.85 -10.66 4.15
CA PRO A 543 14.69 -9.21 4.09
C PRO A 543 13.58 -8.70 5.01
N SER A 544 12.59 -9.54 5.35
CA SER A 544 11.62 -9.17 6.38
C SER A 544 12.24 -9.05 7.76
N CYS A 545 13.20 -9.92 8.11
CA CYS A 545 13.98 -9.76 9.34
C CYS A 545 14.89 -8.54 9.27
N GLY A 546 15.56 -8.30 8.13
CA GLY A 546 16.42 -7.13 7.95
C GLY A 546 15.67 -5.80 8.06
N SER A 547 14.52 -5.70 7.40
CA SER A 547 13.62 -4.54 7.53
C SER A 547 13.11 -4.37 8.96
N ALA A 548 12.82 -5.46 9.70
CA ALA A 548 12.45 -5.37 11.10
C ALA A 548 13.60 -4.83 11.96
N MET A 549 14.83 -5.29 11.70
CA MET A 549 16.03 -4.81 12.41
C MET A 549 16.34 -3.34 12.14
N GLN A 550 16.09 -2.86 10.92
CA GLN A 550 16.34 -1.46 10.56
C GLN A 550 15.29 -0.51 11.14
N HIS A 551 14.01 -0.92 11.15
CA HIS A 551 12.89 0.00 11.42
C HIS A 551 12.16 -0.28 12.73
N GLU A 552 11.94 -1.55 13.08
CA GLU A 552 11.12 -1.93 14.25
C GLU A 552 11.96 -2.12 15.51
N PHE A 553 13.19 -2.62 15.40
CA PHE A 553 14.05 -2.86 16.57
C PHE A 553 14.36 -1.56 17.32
N PRO A 554 14.78 -0.46 16.66
CA PRO A 554 14.97 0.82 17.34
C PRO A 554 13.70 1.34 18.01
N HIS A 555 12.53 1.11 17.40
CA HIS A 555 11.25 1.52 17.98
C HIS A 555 10.93 0.76 19.28
N TYR A 556 11.07 -0.56 19.29
CA TYR A 556 10.78 -1.37 20.48
C TYR A 556 11.85 -1.25 21.58
N ALA A 557 13.10 -1.02 21.22
CA ALA A 557 14.21 -0.89 22.16
C ALA A 557 14.41 0.55 22.68
N ALA A 558 13.65 1.53 22.17
CA ALA A 558 13.76 2.93 22.57
C ALA A 558 13.59 3.11 24.09
N ALA A 559 14.48 3.89 24.72
CA ALA A 559 14.54 4.12 26.16
C ALA A 559 14.71 2.84 27.01
N GLY A 560 15.15 1.73 26.41
CA GLY A 560 15.42 0.45 27.06
C GLY A 560 16.90 0.07 27.08
N GLN A 561 17.24 -1.04 27.75
CA GLN A 561 18.63 -1.50 27.89
C GLN A 561 19.32 -1.82 26.55
N HIS A 562 18.55 -2.10 25.50
CA HIS A 562 19.06 -2.44 24.17
C HIS A 562 19.01 -1.27 23.18
N GLU A 563 18.71 -0.04 23.61
CA GLU A 563 18.54 1.10 22.70
C GLU A 563 19.75 1.28 21.77
N GLU A 564 20.95 1.46 22.34
CA GLU A 564 22.15 1.66 21.53
C GLU A 564 22.51 0.43 20.68
N LEU A 565 22.32 -0.77 21.25
CA LEU A 565 22.59 -2.02 20.53
C LEU A 565 21.69 -2.13 19.30
N SER A 566 20.39 -1.83 19.45
CA SER A 566 19.42 -1.89 18.37
C SER A 566 19.75 -0.92 17.23
N GLN A 567 20.23 0.29 17.55
CA GLN A 567 20.66 1.29 16.56
C GLN A 567 21.90 0.81 15.80
N ARG A 568 22.89 0.23 16.50
CA ARG A 568 24.09 -0.34 15.86
C ARG A 568 23.74 -1.56 15.00
N VAL A 569 22.83 -2.42 15.47
CA VAL A 569 22.31 -3.56 14.69
C VAL A 569 21.62 -3.06 13.42
N ALA A 570 20.71 -2.08 13.54
CA ALA A 570 20.01 -1.47 12.41
C ALA A 570 21.01 -0.93 11.36
N ALA A 571 22.00 -0.15 11.79
CA ALA A 571 23.00 0.47 10.92
C ALA A 571 23.90 -0.53 10.17
N LYS A 572 24.20 -1.69 10.78
CA LYS A 572 25.05 -2.72 10.17
C LYS A 572 24.28 -3.82 9.43
N THR A 573 22.95 -3.85 9.52
CA THR A 573 22.12 -4.89 8.90
C THR A 573 22.01 -4.68 7.39
N MET A 574 22.37 -5.70 6.61
CA MET A 574 22.26 -5.71 5.16
C MET A 574 21.90 -7.10 4.60
N THR A 575 21.46 -7.12 3.35
CA THR A 575 21.18 -8.37 2.62
C THR A 575 22.46 -8.99 2.08
N LEU A 576 22.39 -10.27 1.69
CA LEU A 576 23.51 -10.93 1.01
C LEU A 576 23.93 -10.18 -0.27
N ALA A 577 22.96 -9.78 -1.10
CA ALA A 577 23.25 -9.07 -2.35
C ALA A 577 24.02 -7.76 -2.11
N SER A 578 23.57 -6.93 -1.15
CA SER A 578 24.26 -5.69 -0.80
C SER A 578 25.66 -5.94 -0.23
N PHE A 579 25.84 -7.02 0.55
CA PHE A 579 27.15 -7.36 1.09
C PHE A 579 28.11 -7.85 0.01
N VAL A 580 27.64 -8.68 -0.92
CA VAL A 580 28.43 -9.13 -2.08
C VAL A 580 28.99 -7.95 -2.85
N GLU A 581 28.16 -6.94 -3.13
CA GLU A 581 28.56 -5.72 -3.80
C GLU A 581 29.56 -4.92 -2.96
N LYS A 582 29.23 -4.65 -1.68
CA LYS A 582 30.08 -3.89 -0.76
C LYS A 582 31.48 -4.51 -0.59
N ALA A 583 31.55 -5.83 -0.47
CA ALA A 583 32.80 -6.56 -0.26
C ALA A 583 33.53 -6.89 -1.57
N GLY A 584 32.95 -6.57 -2.73
CA GLY A 584 33.53 -6.86 -4.04
C GLY A 584 33.69 -8.35 -4.34
N LEU A 585 32.81 -9.20 -3.77
CA LEU A 585 32.90 -10.64 -3.95
C LEU A 585 32.60 -11.03 -5.40
N GLN A 586 33.52 -11.79 -6.00
CA GLN A 586 33.39 -12.27 -7.36
C GLN A 586 32.88 -13.72 -7.34
N PHE A 587 31.98 -14.04 -8.27
CA PHE A 587 31.47 -15.38 -8.48
C PHE A 587 31.72 -15.79 -9.93
N GLN A 588 31.87 -17.10 -10.16
CA GLN A 588 31.96 -17.66 -11.50
C GLN A 588 30.74 -17.26 -12.33
N SER A 589 30.97 -16.86 -13.58
CA SER A 589 29.89 -16.65 -14.54
C SER A 589 29.50 -17.98 -15.17
N GLY A 590 28.22 -18.17 -15.46
CA GLY A 590 27.77 -19.34 -16.21
C GLY A 590 26.45 -19.95 -15.75
N GLY A 591 26.09 -21.01 -16.44
CA GLY A 591 24.80 -21.68 -16.40
C GLY A 591 24.47 -22.18 -17.81
N HIS A 592 23.47 -23.04 -17.96
CA HIS A 592 22.92 -23.40 -19.27
C HIS A 592 21.40 -23.19 -19.32
N GLN A 593 20.82 -22.73 -18.21
CA GLN A 593 19.39 -22.63 -18.02
C GLN A 593 19.00 -21.17 -17.88
N LYS A 594 17.83 -20.81 -18.42
CA LYS A 594 17.25 -19.48 -18.23
C LYS A 594 16.83 -19.30 -16.78
N VAL A 595 17.16 -18.15 -16.21
CA VAL A 595 16.92 -17.79 -14.81
C VAL A 595 16.15 -16.48 -14.76
N THR A 596 15.16 -16.40 -13.87
CA THR A 596 14.48 -15.15 -13.56
C THR A 596 14.60 -14.81 -12.07
N TYR A 597 14.17 -13.61 -11.69
CA TYR A 597 14.34 -13.08 -10.33
C TYR A 597 13.08 -12.41 -9.80
N HIS A 598 12.71 -12.75 -8.56
CA HIS A 598 11.71 -12.04 -7.78
C HIS A 598 12.39 -11.19 -6.69
N VAL A 599 12.17 -9.87 -6.76
CA VAL A 599 12.60 -8.92 -5.74
C VAL A 599 11.64 -9.00 -4.54
N PRO A 600 12.08 -9.45 -3.34
CA PRO A 600 11.23 -9.44 -2.16
C PRO A 600 10.82 -8.02 -1.76
N CYS A 601 9.57 -7.83 -1.34
CA CYS A 601 9.05 -6.49 -1.06
C CYS A 601 9.82 -5.74 0.05
N HIS A 602 10.21 -6.41 1.13
CA HIS A 602 11.00 -5.78 2.20
C HIS A 602 12.46 -5.57 1.82
N MET A 603 12.97 -6.28 0.79
CA MET A 603 14.31 -6.04 0.26
C MET A 603 14.35 -4.74 -0.57
N GLY A 604 13.50 -4.67 -1.59
CA GLY A 604 13.46 -3.53 -2.51
C GLY A 604 12.92 -2.26 -1.85
N ARG A 605 11.82 -2.36 -1.11
CA ARG A 605 11.12 -1.19 -0.55
C ARG A 605 11.47 -0.88 0.91
N GLY A 606 11.87 -1.89 1.68
CA GLY A 606 12.20 -1.73 3.09
C GLY A 606 13.68 -1.45 3.34
N MET A 607 14.57 -2.09 2.58
CA MET A 607 16.03 -1.99 2.74
C MET A 607 16.73 -1.29 1.58
N GLY A 608 16.02 -0.96 0.49
CA GLY A 608 16.59 -0.28 -0.67
C GLY A 608 17.62 -1.11 -1.45
N SER A 609 17.48 -2.44 -1.49
CA SER A 609 18.43 -3.34 -2.17
C SER A 609 17.75 -4.28 -3.18
N SER A 610 18.53 -4.84 -4.10
CA SER A 610 18.07 -5.83 -5.08
C SER A 610 19.26 -6.66 -5.56
N ALA A 611 19.05 -7.95 -5.84
CA ALA A 611 20.07 -8.79 -6.49
C ALA A 611 19.97 -8.76 -8.03
N ALA A 612 19.06 -7.96 -8.60
CA ALA A 612 18.79 -7.97 -10.04
C ALA A 612 20.03 -7.62 -10.88
N ASP A 613 20.78 -6.57 -10.51
CA ASP A 613 21.98 -6.14 -11.25
C ASP A 613 23.13 -7.13 -11.09
N LEU A 614 23.30 -7.69 -9.89
CA LEU A 614 24.24 -8.78 -9.63
C LEU A 614 23.93 -9.98 -10.54
N LEU A 615 22.69 -10.46 -10.56
CA LEU A 615 22.29 -11.61 -11.37
C LEU A 615 22.40 -11.33 -12.87
N LYS A 616 22.06 -10.11 -13.32
CA LYS A 616 22.22 -9.71 -14.72
C LYS A 616 23.70 -9.73 -15.13
N SER A 617 24.59 -9.24 -14.27
CA SER A 617 26.04 -9.27 -14.50
C SER A 617 26.57 -10.71 -14.56
N LEU A 618 26.16 -11.56 -13.63
CA LEU A 618 26.65 -12.95 -13.53
C LEU A 618 26.15 -13.87 -14.65
N LEU A 619 24.92 -13.68 -15.13
CA LEU A 619 24.23 -14.62 -16.02
C LEU A 619 24.10 -14.15 -17.47
N GLY A 620 24.32 -12.85 -17.74
CA GLY A 620 24.23 -12.30 -19.09
C GLY A 620 22.90 -12.64 -19.79
N GLU A 621 22.99 -13.28 -20.95
CA GLU A 621 21.82 -13.68 -21.77
C GLU A 621 20.89 -14.71 -21.10
N GLN A 622 21.36 -15.39 -20.06
CA GLN A 622 20.56 -16.38 -19.32
C GLN A 622 19.62 -15.73 -18.31
N PHE A 623 19.84 -14.46 -17.97
CA PHE A 623 18.94 -13.70 -17.11
C PHE A 623 17.74 -13.21 -17.91
N ALA A 624 16.56 -13.73 -17.57
CA ALA A 624 15.27 -13.33 -18.13
C ALA A 624 14.52 -12.44 -17.11
N PRO A 625 14.48 -11.11 -17.30
CA PRO A 625 13.76 -10.22 -16.39
C PRO A 625 12.26 -10.55 -16.33
N MET A 626 11.71 -10.63 -15.12
CA MET A 626 10.28 -10.86 -14.92
C MET A 626 9.51 -9.53 -14.89
N GLU A 627 8.40 -9.45 -15.63
CA GLU A 627 7.46 -8.34 -15.52
C GLU A 627 6.92 -8.23 -14.09
N HIS A 628 6.90 -7.03 -13.52
CA HIS A 628 6.46 -6.79 -12.14
C HIS A 628 7.21 -7.64 -11.10
N ALA A 629 8.52 -7.82 -11.28
CA ALA A 629 9.35 -8.62 -10.38
C ALA A 629 9.25 -8.20 -8.90
N ASP A 630 8.97 -6.93 -8.61
CA ASP A 630 8.85 -6.34 -7.27
C ASP A 630 7.43 -6.36 -6.67
N VAL A 631 6.42 -6.81 -7.41
CA VAL A 631 5.06 -7.00 -6.87
C VAL A 631 5.05 -8.18 -5.90
N CYS A 632 4.33 -8.02 -4.78
CA CYS A 632 4.21 -8.98 -3.68
C CYS A 632 3.96 -10.41 -4.18
N CYS A 633 4.60 -11.41 -3.56
CA CYS A 633 4.34 -12.83 -3.83
C CYS A 633 3.06 -13.38 -3.18
N GLY A 634 2.45 -12.61 -2.27
CA GLY A 634 1.23 -12.99 -1.54
C GLY A 634 1.48 -13.71 -0.21
N PHE A 635 2.73 -13.96 0.20
CA PHE A 635 3.02 -14.67 1.45
C PHE A 635 2.59 -13.89 2.70
N ALA A 636 3.20 -12.72 2.93
CA ALA A 636 2.90 -11.81 4.03
C ALA A 636 2.74 -12.48 5.42
N GLY A 637 3.48 -13.57 5.68
CA GLY A 637 3.44 -14.30 6.95
C GLY A 637 2.06 -14.88 7.25
N SER A 638 1.51 -14.54 8.43
CA SER A 638 0.19 -14.99 8.90
C SER A 638 -0.95 -14.52 7.99
N TYR A 639 -0.76 -13.45 7.21
CA TYR A 639 -1.74 -12.98 6.25
C TYR A 639 -2.19 -14.07 5.27
N SER A 640 -1.26 -14.89 4.75
CA SER A 640 -1.63 -15.98 3.83
C SER A 640 -2.44 -17.10 4.47
N VAL A 641 -2.44 -17.17 5.81
CA VAL A 641 -3.31 -18.07 6.58
C VAL A 641 -4.64 -17.39 6.86
N ASP A 642 -4.65 -16.10 7.19
CA ASP A 642 -5.88 -15.37 7.49
C ASP A 642 -6.74 -15.09 6.24
N TYR A 643 -6.10 -14.87 5.09
CA TYR A 643 -6.71 -14.50 3.81
C TYR A 643 -6.18 -15.37 2.65
N PRO A 644 -6.37 -16.70 2.70
CA PRO A 644 -5.78 -17.63 1.75
C PRO A 644 -6.23 -17.41 0.31
N GLN A 645 -7.50 -17.01 0.08
CA GLN A 645 -8.01 -16.73 -1.27
C GLN A 645 -7.32 -15.51 -1.90
N VAL A 646 -7.13 -14.44 -1.12
CA VAL A 646 -6.42 -13.25 -1.60
C VAL A 646 -4.95 -13.60 -1.85
N SER A 647 -4.31 -14.32 -0.93
CA SER A 647 -2.92 -14.80 -1.08
C SER A 647 -2.74 -15.65 -2.34
N ALA A 648 -3.68 -16.56 -2.62
CA ALA A 648 -3.68 -17.40 -3.80
C ALA A 648 -3.83 -16.58 -5.10
N GLY A 649 -4.72 -15.58 -5.11
CA GLY A 649 -4.89 -14.67 -6.26
C GLY A 649 -3.62 -13.88 -6.58
N ILE A 650 -2.94 -13.36 -5.54
CA ILE A 650 -1.66 -12.64 -5.70
C ILE A 650 -0.58 -13.60 -6.23
N LEU A 651 -0.50 -14.82 -5.66
CA LEU A 651 0.45 -15.84 -6.07
C LEU A 651 0.23 -16.28 -7.52
N GLY A 652 -1.01 -16.50 -7.94
CA GLY A 652 -1.33 -16.91 -9.31
C GLY A 652 -0.75 -15.95 -10.34
N LYS A 653 -0.95 -14.64 -10.16
CA LYS A 653 -0.35 -13.61 -11.04
C LYS A 653 1.18 -13.64 -11.02
N LYS A 654 1.81 -13.88 -9.86
CA LYS A 654 3.27 -14.00 -9.76
C LYS A 654 3.78 -15.21 -10.55
N LEU A 655 3.10 -16.34 -10.47
CA LEU A 655 3.45 -17.57 -11.21
C LEU A 655 3.25 -17.38 -12.72
N GLU A 656 2.19 -16.70 -13.15
CA GLU A 656 1.98 -16.34 -14.56
C GLU A 656 3.13 -15.49 -15.10
N HIS A 657 3.54 -14.45 -14.37
CA HIS A 657 4.68 -13.61 -14.76
C HIS A 657 5.99 -14.38 -14.76
N ALA A 658 6.20 -15.30 -13.81
CA ALA A 658 7.38 -16.14 -13.78
C ALA A 658 7.40 -17.10 -14.99
N ALA A 659 6.28 -17.77 -15.28
CA ALA A 659 6.15 -18.69 -16.40
C ALA A 659 6.40 -18.00 -17.76
N ALA A 660 5.92 -16.76 -17.92
CA ALA A 660 6.10 -15.97 -19.13
C ALA A 660 7.58 -15.67 -19.47
N THR A 661 8.49 -15.80 -18.51
CA THR A 661 9.95 -15.64 -18.77
C THR A 661 10.57 -16.85 -19.47
N GLY A 662 9.91 -18.01 -19.43
CA GLY A 662 10.48 -19.29 -19.89
C GLY A 662 11.70 -19.76 -19.09
N ALA A 663 11.92 -19.20 -17.90
CA ALA A 663 12.99 -19.63 -17.00
C ALA A 663 12.62 -20.93 -16.28
N SER A 664 13.57 -21.87 -16.17
CA SER A 664 13.42 -23.07 -15.35
C SER A 664 13.80 -22.83 -13.89
N THR A 665 14.43 -21.68 -13.59
CA THR A 665 14.81 -21.30 -12.23
C THR A 665 14.36 -19.87 -11.91
N LEU A 666 13.69 -19.68 -10.77
CA LEU A 666 13.40 -18.39 -10.19
C LEU A 666 14.21 -18.20 -8.91
N ILE A 667 15.01 -17.14 -8.86
CA ILE A 667 15.79 -16.75 -7.70
C ILE A 667 15.01 -15.74 -6.86
N THR A 668 15.12 -15.83 -5.54
CA THR A 668 14.65 -14.79 -4.63
C THR A 668 15.45 -14.76 -3.32
N ASP A 669 15.64 -13.59 -2.72
CA ASP A 669 16.40 -13.41 -1.48
C ASP A 669 15.55 -13.60 -0.21
N CYS A 670 14.40 -14.28 -0.29
CA CYS A 670 13.51 -14.40 0.86
C CYS A 670 13.00 -15.84 1.02
N PRO A 671 13.31 -16.53 2.13
CA PRO A 671 12.77 -17.85 2.44
C PRO A 671 11.24 -17.92 2.42
N GLY A 672 10.56 -16.85 2.83
CA GLY A 672 9.11 -16.74 2.73
C GLY A 672 8.60 -16.67 1.29
N CYS A 673 9.36 -16.02 0.40
CA CYS A 673 9.05 -16.01 -1.03
C CYS A 673 9.36 -17.36 -1.69
N VAL A 674 10.42 -18.06 -1.27
CA VAL A 674 10.69 -19.45 -1.69
C VAL A 674 9.54 -20.36 -1.28
N MET A 675 9.08 -20.27 -0.03
CA MET A 675 7.93 -21.03 0.48
C MET A 675 6.65 -20.76 -0.32
N GLN A 676 6.39 -19.51 -0.66
CA GLN A 676 5.17 -19.09 -1.35
C GLN A 676 5.19 -19.44 -2.83
N ILE A 677 6.22 -18.99 -3.56
CA ILE A 677 6.34 -19.16 -5.00
C ILE A 677 6.69 -20.61 -5.32
N GLY A 678 7.67 -21.20 -4.63
CA GLY A 678 8.06 -22.60 -4.85
C GLY A 678 6.95 -23.58 -4.46
N GLY A 679 6.25 -23.30 -3.35
CA GLY A 679 5.07 -24.07 -2.96
C GLY A 679 3.92 -23.99 -3.97
N GLY A 680 3.71 -22.81 -4.57
CA GLY A 680 2.72 -22.60 -5.62
C GLY A 680 3.09 -23.27 -6.94
N ALA A 681 4.33 -23.10 -7.40
CA ALA A 681 4.86 -23.75 -8.59
C ALA A 681 4.76 -25.28 -8.49
N ALA A 682 5.14 -25.84 -7.34
CA ALA A 682 5.02 -27.28 -7.08
C ALA A 682 3.57 -27.77 -6.94
N LYS A 683 2.63 -26.89 -6.59
CA LYS A 683 1.19 -27.20 -6.56
C LYS A 683 0.57 -27.20 -7.95
N GLN A 684 1.08 -26.35 -8.84
CA GLN A 684 0.67 -26.25 -10.25
C GLN A 684 1.52 -27.14 -11.18
N GLU A 685 2.42 -27.97 -10.63
CA GLU A 685 3.30 -28.88 -11.38
C GLU A 685 4.11 -28.15 -12.46
N MET A 686 4.51 -26.91 -12.19
CA MET A 686 5.33 -26.12 -13.10
C MET A 686 6.76 -26.69 -13.15
N ASP A 687 7.34 -26.72 -14.36
CA ASP A 687 8.76 -27.01 -14.57
C ASP A 687 9.63 -25.79 -14.20
N MET A 688 9.56 -25.39 -12.94
CA MET A 688 10.29 -24.24 -12.41
C MET A 688 10.74 -24.51 -10.97
N GLN A 689 12.05 -24.45 -10.76
CA GLN A 689 12.65 -24.49 -9.43
C GLN A 689 12.72 -23.08 -8.85
N VAL A 690 12.30 -22.93 -7.58
CA VAL A 690 12.46 -21.67 -6.85
C VAL A 690 13.56 -21.82 -5.81
N VAL A 691 14.61 -21.01 -5.90
CA VAL A 691 15.81 -21.11 -5.05
C VAL A 691 16.15 -19.79 -4.38
N HIS A 692 16.81 -19.89 -3.24
CA HIS A 692 17.36 -18.73 -2.54
C HIS A 692 18.67 -18.27 -3.19
N LEU A 693 18.95 -16.96 -3.19
CA LEU A 693 20.20 -16.42 -3.76
C LEU A 693 21.45 -17.10 -3.20
N SER A 694 21.53 -17.32 -1.88
CA SER A 694 22.68 -17.98 -1.25
C SER A 694 22.94 -19.38 -1.81
N THR A 695 21.91 -20.21 -1.92
CA THR A 695 22.03 -21.57 -2.49
C THR A 695 22.36 -21.52 -3.99
N PHE A 696 21.83 -20.54 -4.72
CA PHE A 696 22.17 -20.37 -6.13
C PHE A 696 23.65 -20.05 -6.32
N LEU A 697 24.18 -19.07 -5.58
CA LEU A 697 25.58 -18.67 -5.67
C LEU A 697 26.53 -19.79 -5.22
N GLU A 698 26.19 -20.56 -4.18
CA GLU A 698 27.00 -21.70 -3.74
C GLU A 698 27.06 -22.80 -4.81
N ASN A 699 25.92 -23.12 -5.43
CA ASN A 699 25.86 -24.11 -6.50
C ASN A 699 26.65 -23.68 -7.74
N LEU A 700 26.67 -22.38 -8.04
CA LEU A 700 27.45 -21.83 -9.13
C LEU A 700 28.95 -22.01 -8.88
N GLU A 701 29.41 -21.69 -7.67
CA GLU A 701 30.81 -21.83 -7.22
C GLU A 701 31.30 -23.27 -7.02
N SER A 702 30.39 -24.24 -6.98
CA SER A 702 30.72 -25.66 -6.85
C SER A 702 30.89 -26.37 -8.21
N ARG A 703 30.54 -25.70 -9.32
CA ARG A 703 30.54 -26.28 -10.67
C ARG A 703 31.78 -25.95 -11.51
N GLY A 704 32.62 -25.02 -11.07
CA GLY A 704 33.93 -24.73 -11.68
C GLY A 704 35.03 -24.78 -10.64
#